data_AF-A0A9K3KT49-F1
#
_entry.id   AF-A0A9K3KT49-F1
#
_cell.length_a   1.000
_cell.length_b   1.000
_cell.length_c   1.000
_cell.angle_alpha   90.00
_cell.angle_beta   90.00
_cell.angle_gamma   90.00
#
_symmetry.space_group_name_H-M   'P 1'
#
loop_
_entity.id
_entity.type
_entity.pdbx_description
1 polymer ?
#
loop_
_entity_poly.entity_id
_entity_poly.type
_entity_poly.pdbx_seq_one_letter_code
_entity_poly.pdbx_strand_id
1 'polypeptide(L)'
;MSSIIDLSQRNDAYGGAVPHGIHGLYSSLAASATILRIAHAMGELDASVAKQDGENPKSGNKLLEDFFYQLDEMEREWNSPRRPLPPNPPCYHVVNGSDNKPRIQSYIVVVEGLDGSGKSSLVQNLVGALNETEASNPNTPNVQAMSMATPTQSMSNVRPVFDKRGGPVARAFYAVSNYMLQYEIQQLERQLGETANHDTILVAIVDRWYTSTVAYSVAWKNTNGDEQSIDELDSSIFAWPKDLRRPNMLFLLQVDDQVRRERVNHRNRKNAVEEEESSTKNSFNPWDRRLDQDENLGQRIMRSFERVAESFSSDERDQTTKVIRLDANQSQDKVLIDADRAVQEQLLDLASFRILRNPLQQFDRDPLRFFTLVSSEMKLCHPSTGKRLKHAPWAMQVAWDNLGREEASKESHIVIPPVLKTVGIHTVDRSGILFFMRNPFSIHEETNCASIVWVGGEYPYEQQWRAEGFIVRIGAQQCEILDFQPPPSLIAYTVACRQTEKEEKSNVDEIATAVAVQERLVETAVAYRQDLASIQDEQLQAVHGFRFVPMRMEVLMGGPSSPGGPRRYEWTREWKENWSSARLISPFRGANLITQQRFPAILKPITVGISGTHCAGKATIGRLIAELFDPWSPFDMELGEILRNQEVLADSGHRMGDGSGDSNASLWDDRVHQAEVNRDVQCTENGQNRIVETWHIGNLAWAMLRAENKKASQEDKNKLIARAKNAIRQHMNDRVVLLVHLTISPGDTVRRRRKNDKIKLRLPMGDEEKECTELHQYLDVHTQEYLREFQSELNVPVLQVDNSNDDDMKATLRTIVEFVNNQQWRRTMP
;
A
#
# COMPACT_ATOMS: atom_id res chain seq x y z
N MET A 1 52.42 53.02 23.57
CA MET A 1 52.08 54.18 22.71
C MET A 1 51.59 53.60 21.39
N SER A 2 50.28 53.36 21.29
CA SER A 2 49.33 54.17 20.50
C SER A 2 49.46 53.84 18.99
N SER A 3 48.61 53.03 18.38
CA SER A 3 47.15 53.14 18.36
C SER A 3 46.44 51.78 18.25
N ILE A 4 45.46 51.58 19.12
CA ILE A 4 44.31 50.72 18.87
C ILE A 4 43.57 51.41 17.72
N ILE A 5 43.72 50.87 16.51
CA ILE A 5 42.84 51.24 15.39
C ILE A 5 41.54 50.48 15.62
N ASP A 6 40.50 51.24 15.90
CA ASP A 6 39.12 50.82 16.03
C ASP A 6 38.68 50.02 14.80
N LEU A 7 38.47 48.71 15.00
CA LEU A 7 38.06 47.75 13.98
C LEU A 7 36.63 48.00 13.44
N SER A 8 35.88 48.93 14.04
CA SER A 8 34.57 49.35 13.51
C SER A 8 34.68 50.14 12.19
N GLN A 9 35.82 50.79 11.92
CA GLN A 9 36.02 51.62 10.72
C GLN A 9 36.39 50.84 9.44
N ARG A 10 36.66 49.53 9.52
CA ARG A 10 36.90 48.68 8.32
C ARG A 10 35.64 47.98 7.80
N ASN A 11 34.50 48.08 8.50
CA ASN A 11 33.22 47.55 8.03
C ASN A 11 32.72 48.26 6.74
N ASP A 12 33.19 49.47 6.46
CA ASP A 12 32.83 50.21 5.24
C ASP A 12 33.39 49.60 3.95
N ALA A 13 34.48 48.81 4.02
CA ALA A 13 35.06 48.15 2.84
C ALA A 13 34.14 47.04 2.26
N TYR A 14 33.22 46.51 3.08
CA TYR A 14 32.21 45.52 2.68
C TYR A 14 30.80 46.13 2.52
N GLY A 15 30.65 47.46 2.73
CA GLY A 15 29.38 48.16 2.90
C GLY A 15 28.48 48.27 1.66
N GLY A 16 28.94 47.84 0.48
CA GLY A 16 28.14 47.86 -0.75
C GLY A 16 27.24 46.63 -0.97
N ALA A 17 27.35 45.58 -0.12
CA ALA A 17 26.77 44.26 -0.42
C ALA A 17 25.82 43.70 0.68
N VAL A 18 25.47 44.49 1.71
CA VAL A 18 24.59 44.04 2.80
C VAL A 18 23.17 44.55 2.55
N PRO A 19 22.21 43.71 2.11
CA PRO A 19 20.96 44.24 1.58
C PRO A 19 20.04 44.90 2.63
N HIS A 20 20.14 44.56 3.92
CA HIS A 20 19.05 44.83 4.87
C HIS A 20 19.50 45.22 6.30
N GLY A 21 20.68 45.82 6.48
CA GLY A 21 21.16 46.27 7.80
C GLY A 21 21.57 45.17 8.80
N ILE A 22 21.28 43.89 8.51
CA ILE A 22 21.78 42.75 9.29
C ILE A 22 23.18 42.36 8.80
N HIS A 23 24.20 42.55 9.64
CA HIS A 23 25.59 42.31 9.25
C HIS A 23 25.84 40.84 8.91
N GLY A 24 26.32 40.58 7.69
CA GLY A 24 26.74 39.25 7.24
C GLY A 24 25.62 38.30 6.83
N LEU A 25 24.42 38.80 6.55
CA LEU A 25 23.39 38.04 5.83
C LEU A 25 23.50 38.31 4.32
N TYR A 26 23.62 37.25 3.53
CA TYR A 26 23.79 37.35 2.07
C TYR A 26 22.63 36.67 1.35
N SER A 27 22.05 37.35 0.38
CA SER A 27 20.84 36.93 -0.34
C SER A 27 21.13 36.34 -1.73
N SER A 28 22.39 36.11 -2.08
CA SER A 28 22.81 35.50 -3.34
C SER A 28 24.17 34.82 -3.24
N LEU A 29 24.41 33.85 -4.13
CA LEU A 29 25.70 33.18 -4.28
C LEU A 29 26.79 34.22 -4.57
N ALA A 30 26.56 35.08 -5.58
CA ALA A 30 27.52 36.09 -6.00
C ALA A 30 27.98 36.99 -4.85
N ALA A 31 27.05 37.49 -4.02
CA ALA A 31 27.39 38.33 -2.89
C ALA A 31 28.27 37.58 -1.87
N SER A 32 27.87 36.37 -1.49
CA SER A 32 28.62 35.57 -0.52
C SER A 32 30.02 35.17 -1.03
N ALA A 33 30.13 34.75 -2.29
CA ALA A 33 31.40 34.38 -2.93
C ALA A 33 32.35 35.57 -3.06
N THR A 34 31.86 36.77 -3.41
CA THR A 34 32.67 38.00 -3.46
C THR A 34 33.29 38.31 -2.11
N ILE A 35 32.55 38.18 -1.00
CA ILE A 35 33.08 38.43 0.34
C ILE A 35 34.21 37.45 0.68
N LEU A 36 34.05 36.17 0.34
CA LEU A 36 35.11 35.17 0.55
C LEU A 36 36.36 35.48 -0.26
N ARG A 37 36.20 35.91 -1.52
CA ARG A 37 37.33 36.30 -2.39
C ARG A 37 38.05 37.55 -1.89
N ILE A 38 37.33 38.57 -1.43
CA ILE A 38 37.94 39.76 -0.83
C ILE A 38 38.75 39.36 0.41
N ALA A 39 38.16 38.55 1.30
CA ALA A 39 38.83 38.02 2.48
C ALA A 39 40.12 37.25 2.14
N HIS A 40 40.09 36.43 1.08
CA HIS A 40 41.26 35.71 0.59
C HIS A 40 42.33 36.66 0.03
N ALA A 41 41.94 37.61 -0.83
CA ALA A 41 42.85 38.57 -1.44
C ALA A 41 43.51 39.51 -0.41
N MET A 42 42.82 39.79 0.70
CA MET A 42 43.35 40.58 1.82
C MET A 42 44.27 39.77 2.75
N GLY A 43 44.47 38.47 2.51
CA GLY A 43 45.32 37.61 3.33
C GLY A 43 44.74 37.32 4.71
N GLU A 44 43.42 37.46 4.88
CA GLU A 44 42.75 37.35 6.18
C GLU A 44 42.26 35.92 6.49
N LEU A 45 42.53 34.96 5.60
CA LEU A 45 42.19 33.55 5.79
C LEU A 45 43.45 32.77 6.21
N ASP A 46 43.48 32.32 7.47
CA ASP A 46 44.61 31.59 8.03
C ASP A 46 44.46 30.08 7.79
N ALA A 47 45.02 29.59 6.68
CA ALA A 47 44.98 28.17 6.33
C ALA A 47 45.80 27.27 7.29
N SER A 48 46.67 27.85 8.13
CA SER A 48 47.47 27.05 9.08
C SER A 48 46.62 26.40 10.18
N VAL A 49 45.39 26.89 10.36
CA VAL A 49 44.40 26.43 11.36
C VAL A 49 43.79 25.08 11.00
N ALA A 50 43.78 24.73 9.71
CA ALA A 50 43.23 23.47 9.22
C ALA A 50 44.24 22.30 9.27
N LYS A 51 45.46 22.52 9.78
CA LYS A 51 46.51 21.49 9.83
C LYS A 51 46.22 20.41 10.89
N GLN A 52 46.46 19.16 10.52
CA GLN A 52 46.81 18.12 11.49
C GLN A 52 48.31 18.22 11.80
N ASP A 53 48.71 17.95 13.05
CA ASP A 53 50.08 18.14 13.53
C ASP A 53 51.09 17.37 12.63
N GLY A 54 51.97 18.10 11.94
CA GLY A 54 53.05 17.54 11.11
C GLY A 54 53.11 17.95 9.63
N GLU A 55 52.10 18.66 9.10
CA GLU A 55 52.07 19.01 7.66
C GLU A 55 52.78 20.32 7.25
N ASN A 56 53.45 20.25 6.09
CA ASN A 56 54.25 21.30 5.45
C ASN A 56 53.37 22.53 5.07
N PRO A 57 53.78 23.79 5.33
CA PRO A 57 53.02 25.01 4.99
C PRO A 57 52.49 25.13 3.55
N LYS A 58 53.04 24.38 2.58
CA LYS A 58 52.50 24.30 1.21
C LYS A 58 51.12 23.60 1.12
N SER A 59 50.71 22.79 2.10
CA SER A 59 49.40 22.09 2.09
C SER A 59 48.22 23.01 2.43
N GLY A 60 48.42 24.03 3.27
CA GLY A 60 47.35 24.96 3.67
C GLY A 60 46.90 25.90 2.54
N ASN A 61 47.83 26.46 1.76
CA ASN A 61 47.46 27.27 0.61
C ASN A 61 46.72 26.45 -0.45
N LYS A 62 47.14 25.19 -0.66
CA LYS A 62 46.46 24.26 -1.54
C LYS A 62 45.01 24.00 -1.12
N LEU A 63 44.73 23.88 0.19
CA LEU A 63 43.37 23.71 0.70
C LEU A 63 42.44 24.88 0.35
N LEU A 64 42.92 26.12 0.46
CA LEU A 64 42.14 27.31 0.06
C LEU A 64 42.02 27.41 -1.47
N GLU A 65 43.08 27.11 -2.21
CA GLU A 65 43.06 27.04 -3.68
C GLU A 65 42.03 26.01 -4.17
N ASP A 66 42.00 24.81 -3.59
CA ASP A 66 41.05 23.75 -3.92
C ASP A 66 39.60 24.19 -3.61
N PHE A 67 39.39 24.87 -2.46
CA PHE A 67 38.08 25.43 -2.10
C PHE A 67 37.60 26.50 -3.12
N PHE A 68 38.46 27.47 -3.46
CA PHE A 68 38.10 28.51 -4.42
C PHE A 68 37.95 27.95 -5.84
N TYR A 69 38.72 26.92 -6.20
CA TYR A 69 38.55 26.20 -7.46
C TYR A 69 37.17 25.54 -7.56
N GLN A 70 36.73 24.84 -6.51
CA GLN A 70 35.39 24.25 -6.45
C GLN A 70 34.29 25.31 -6.51
N LEU A 71 34.48 26.44 -5.82
CA LEU A 71 33.56 27.58 -5.87
C LEU A 71 33.47 28.16 -7.29
N ASP A 72 34.60 28.33 -7.98
CA ASP A 72 34.66 28.80 -9.37
C ASP A 72 34.02 27.79 -10.34
N GLU A 73 34.18 26.48 -10.11
CA GLU A 73 33.54 25.43 -10.90
C GLU A 73 32.02 25.47 -10.74
N MET A 74 31.53 25.51 -9.50
CA MET A 74 30.12 25.65 -9.19
C MET A 74 29.52 26.92 -9.83
N GLU A 75 30.16 28.09 -9.68
CA GLU A 75 29.68 29.33 -10.29
C GLU A 75 29.67 29.29 -11.83
N ARG A 76 30.64 28.62 -12.45
CA ARG A 76 30.65 28.44 -13.92
C ARG A 76 29.48 27.58 -14.37
N GLU A 77 29.19 26.50 -13.68
CA GLU A 77 28.01 25.68 -13.97
C GLU A 77 26.72 26.45 -13.72
N TRP A 78 26.64 27.18 -12.61
CA TRP A 78 25.47 27.99 -12.23
C TRP A 78 25.13 29.06 -13.26
N ASN A 79 26.15 29.67 -13.88
CA ASN A 79 26.01 30.73 -14.87
C ASN A 79 26.00 30.22 -16.33
N SER A 80 26.09 28.90 -16.56
CA SER A 80 26.16 28.33 -17.91
C SER A 80 24.83 28.48 -18.66
N PRO A 81 24.82 28.94 -19.93
CA PRO A 81 23.60 29.13 -20.72
C PRO A 81 22.92 27.82 -21.17
N ARG A 82 23.46 26.65 -20.84
CA ARG A 82 22.83 25.35 -21.13
C ARG A 82 21.64 25.13 -20.20
N ARG A 83 20.45 25.55 -20.68
CA ARG A 83 19.17 25.56 -19.96
C ARG A 83 19.31 26.08 -18.53
N PRO A 84 18.97 27.36 -18.26
CA PRO A 84 18.63 27.73 -16.90
C PRO A 84 17.58 26.71 -16.44
N LEU A 85 17.91 25.87 -15.46
CA LEU A 85 16.85 25.18 -14.73
C LEU A 85 15.97 26.33 -14.21
N PRO A 86 14.65 26.31 -14.47
CA PRO A 86 13.79 27.33 -13.92
C PRO A 86 14.06 27.38 -12.41
N PRO A 87 14.05 28.57 -11.78
CA PRO A 87 14.35 28.72 -10.35
C PRO A 87 13.53 27.77 -9.47
N ASN A 88 12.40 27.27 -10.00
CA ASN A 88 11.83 25.96 -9.71
C ASN A 88 11.22 25.43 -11.01
N PRO A 89 11.60 24.27 -11.58
CA PRO A 89 10.73 23.68 -12.60
C PRO A 89 9.37 23.44 -11.91
N PRO A 90 8.24 23.91 -12.47
CA PRO A 90 6.96 23.39 -12.01
C PRO A 90 7.08 21.87 -12.05
N CYS A 91 6.42 21.15 -11.14
CA CYS A 91 6.35 19.68 -11.18
C CYS A 91 5.77 19.12 -12.51
N TYR A 92 5.49 20.00 -13.48
CA TYR A 92 4.79 19.78 -14.73
C TYR A 92 5.59 20.32 -15.92
N HIS A 93 6.77 19.76 -16.20
CA HIS A 93 7.22 19.75 -17.59
C HIS A 93 6.38 18.74 -18.38
N VAL A 94 5.43 19.27 -19.14
CA VAL A 94 4.85 18.62 -20.32
C VAL A 94 5.95 18.63 -21.38
N VAL A 95 6.78 17.58 -21.40
CA VAL A 95 7.60 17.29 -22.57
C VAL A 95 6.72 16.46 -23.48
N ASN A 96 6.37 17.04 -24.64
CA ASN A 96 5.68 16.34 -25.72
C ASN A 96 6.42 15.03 -26.04
N GLY A 97 5.63 13.96 -26.23
CA GLY A 97 6.13 12.59 -26.25
C GLY A 97 7.15 12.29 -27.35
N SER A 98 8.23 11.62 -26.95
CA SER A 98 9.02 10.69 -27.77
C SER A 98 10.11 9.96 -26.94
N ASP A 99 10.57 10.53 -25.82
CA ASP A 99 11.74 10.01 -25.13
C ASP A 99 11.37 9.09 -23.96
N ASN A 100 11.58 7.78 -24.18
CA ASN A 100 11.38 6.69 -23.23
C ASN A 100 12.45 6.64 -22.10
N LYS A 101 13.10 7.76 -21.77
CA LYS A 101 14.13 7.81 -20.73
C LYS A 101 13.52 7.94 -19.34
N PRO A 102 14.01 7.18 -18.35
CA PRO A 102 13.63 7.32 -16.95
C PRO A 102 13.82 8.73 -16.43
N ARG A 103 12.86 9.21 -15.62
CA ARG A 103 12.88 10.56 -15.04
C ARG A 103 13.28 10.51 -13.57
N ILE A 104 14.27 11.33 -13.21
CA ILE A 104 14.62 11.60 -11.81
C ILE A 104 13.87 12.84 -11.35
N GLN A 105 13.14 12.71 -10.25
CA GLN A 105 12.51 13.83 -9.57
C GLN A 105 13.08 13.92 -8.16
N SER A 106 13.61 15.07 -7.77
CA SER A 106 14.11 15.28 -6.42
C SER A 106 13.08 15.96 -5.52
N TYR A 107 13.07 15.53 -4.26
CA TYR A 107 12.25 16.07 -3.18
C TYR A 107 13.17 16.41 -2.00
N ILE A 108 13.26 17.69 -1.66
CA ILE A 108 14.18 18.20 -0.62
C ILE A 108 13.40 18.36 0.69
N VAL A 109 13.82 17.63 1.71
CA VAL A 109 13.30 17.70 3.09
C VAL A 109 14.38 18.30 3.97
N VAL A 110 14.12 19.46 4.57
CA VAL A 110 15.08 20.12 5.46
C VAL A 110 14.64 19.91 6.91
N VAL A 111 15.59 19.57 7.78
CA VAL A 111 15.39 19.45 9.22
C VAL A 111 16.11 20.61 9.92
N GLU A 112 15.34 21.47 10.59
CA GLU A 112 15.83 22.63 11.35
C GLU A 112 15.46 22.52 12.83
N GLY A 113 16.15 23.33 13.64
CA GLY A 113 15.95 23.43 15.09
C GLY A 113 17.24 23.75 15.83
N LEU A 114 17.13 24.03 17.13
CA LEU A 114 18.28 24.38 17.98
C LEU A 114 19.35 23.28 18.04
N ASP A 115 20.57 23.68 18.42
CA ASP A 115 21.60 22.73 18.80
C ASP A 115 21.13 21.84 19.95
N GLY A 116 21.31 20.53 19.82
CA GLY A 116 20.80 19.55 20.79
C GLY A 116 19.37 19.03 20.54
N SER A 117 18.66 19.50 19.51
CA SER A 117 17.27 19.06 19.24
C SER A 117 17.12 17.65 18.65
N GLY A 118 18.20 17.02 18.16
CA GLY A 118 18.17 15.66 17.60
C GLY A 118 18.12 15.56 16.07
N LYS A 119 18.39 16.65 15.34
CA LYS A 119 18.35 16.71 13.86
C LYS A 119 19.10 15.57 13.17
N SER A 120 20.39 15.41 13.47
CA SER A 120 21.23 14.40 12.78
C SER A 120 20.71 12.98 12.99
N SER A 121 20.20 12.67 14.19
CA SER A 121 19.58 11.36 14.48
C SER A 121 18.30 11.16 13.67
N LEU A 122 17.43 12.18 13.60
CA LEU A 122 16.21 12.11 12.79
C LEU A 122 16.53 11.93 11.31
N VAL A 123 17.50 12.67 10.76
CA VAL A 123 17.90 12.57 9.35
C VAL A 123 18.36 11.15 9.01
N GLN A 124 19.25 10.55 9.83
CA GLN A 124 19.75 9.20 9.58
C GLN A 124 18.65 8.14 9.68
N ASN A 125 17.83 8.22 10.74
CA ASN A 125 16.76 7.25 10.96
C ASN A 125 15.66 7.33 9.87
N LEU A 126 15.34 8.55 9.41
CA LEU A 126 14.33 8.76 8.38
C LEU A 126 14.80 8.23 7.01
N VAL A 127 16.08 8.37 6.68
CA VAL A 127 16.65 7.73 5.47
C VAL A 127 16.52 6.21 5.53
N GLY A 128 16.82 5.61 6.69
CA GLY A 128 16.64 4.17 6.91
C GLY A 128 15.19 3.72 6.68
N ALA A 129 14.24 4.39 7.35
CA ALA A 129 12.81 4.07 7.25
C ALA A 129 12.26 4.16 5.81
N LEU A 130 12.63 5.22 5.07
CA LEU A 130 12.17 5.40 3.70
C LEU A 130 12.71 4.33 2.74
N ASN A 131 13.99 3.97 2.87
CA ASN A 131 14.61 2.94 2.02
C ASN A 131 14.14 1.52 2.38
N GLU A 132 13.80 1.22 3.64
CA GLU A 132 13.24 -0.08 4.05
C GLU A 132 11.79 -0.30 3.56
N THR A 133 11.00 0.78 3.49
CA THR A 133 9.60 0.74 3.03
C THR A 133 9.48 0.41 1.53
N GLU A 134 10.50 0.74 0.73
CA GLU A 134 10.56 0.37 -0.70
C GLU A 134 10.71 -1.15 -0.89
N ALA A 135 11.54 -1.81 -0.08
CA ALA A 135 11.83 -3.23 -0.21
C ALA A 135 10.63 -4.15 0.10
N SER A 136 9.62 -3.62 0.80
CA SER A 136 8.51 -4.39 1.36
C SER A 136 7.17 -4.20 0.63
N ASN A 137 7.05 -3.23 -0.29
CA ASN A 137 5.82 -3.01 -1.04
C ASN A 137 6.07 -2.64 -2.52
N PRO A 138 5.78 -3.54 -3.49
CA PRO A 138 5.99 -3.29 -4.92
C PRO A 138 5.05 -2.22 -5.53
N ASN A 139 4.18 -1.60 -4.72
CA ASN A 139 3.29 -0.52 -5.14
C ASN A 139 3.76 0.87 -4.72
N THR A 140 4.87 0.98 -3.98
CA THR A 140 5.49 2.25 -3.59
C THR A 140 6.31 2.79 -4.77
N PRO A 141 6.33 4.11 -5.04
CA PRO A 141 7.26 4.67 -6.02
C PRO A 141 8.70 4.26 -5.70
N ASN A 142 9.53 4.05 -6.73
CA ASN A 142 10.97 3.82 -6.55
C ASN A 142 11.57 5.09 -5.92
N VAL A 143 11.91 4.99 -4.63
CA VAL A 143 12.32 6.10 -3.77
C VAL A 143 13.72 5.83 -3.28
N GLN A 144 14.63 6.76 -3.55
CA GLN A 144 15.98 6.71 -3.04
C GLN A 144 16.19 7.87 -2.07
N ALA A 145 16.25 7.57 -0.77
CA ALA A 145 16.50 8.58 0.26
C ALA A 145 18.00 8.70 0.57
N MET A 146 18.49 9.93 0.75
CA MET A 146 19.89 10.23 1.09
C MET A 146 19.99 11.29 2.18
N SER A 147 20.91 11.10 3.13
CA SER A 147 21.22 12.07 4.17
C SER A 147 22.27 13.08 3.69
N MET A 148 22.02 14.37 3.90
CA MET A 148 22.95 15.45 3.58
C MET A 148 22.98 16.49 4.71
N ALA A 149 23.95 17.40 4.73
CA ALA A 149 24.08 18.42 5.77
C ALA A 149 24.79 19.69 5.29
N THR A 150 24.55 20.81 5.97
CA THR A 150 25.34 22.04 5.78
C THR A 150 26.14 22.41 7.04
N PRO A 151 27.44 22.76 6.92
CA PRO A 151 28.27 22.68 5.71
C PRO A 151 28.45 21.25 5.21
N THR A 152 28.63 21.09 3.90
CA THR A 152 28.77 19.79 3.24
C THR A 152 30.06 19.08 3.68
N GLN A 153 30.08 17.75 3.56
CA GLN A 153 31.27 16.95 3.89
C GLN A 153 32.47 17.33 3.00
N SER A 154 32.24 17.73 1.75
CA SER A 154 33.28 18.24 0.84
C SER A 154 33.99 19.48 1.39
N MET A 155 33.33 20.24 2.28
CA MET A 155 33.85 21.47 2.89
C MET A 155 34.36 21.28 4.33
N SER A 156 34.38 20.05 4.86
CA SER A 156 34.75 19.79 6.26
C SER A 156 36.17 20.24 6.60
N ASN A 157 37.11 20.08 5.66
CA ASN A 157 38.52 20.37 5.87
C ASN A 157 38.83 21.87 5.91
N VAL A 158 38.09 22.68 5.14
CA VAL A 158 38.30 24.14 5.07
C VAL A 158 37.50 24.90 6.12
N ARG A 159 36.44 24.30 6.67
CA ARG A 159 35.57 24.88 7.71
C ARG A 159 36.33 25.53 8.89
N PRO A 160 37.38 24.92 9.48
CA PRO A 160 38.10 25.52 10.62
C PRO A 160 38.69 26.90 10.32
N VAL A 161 39.10 27.15 9.07
CA VAL A 161 39.64 28.46 8.62
C VAL A 161 38.61 29.56 8.83
N PHE A 162 37.35 29.28 8.47
CA PHE A 162 36.26 30.24 8.55
C PHE A 162 35.66 30.32 9.96
N ASP A 163 35.54 29.20 10.67
CA ASP A 163 34.99 29.16 12.03
C ASP A 163 35.84 29.97 13.03
N LYS A 164 37.18 29.89 12.93
CA LYS A 164 38.09 30.68 13.79
C LYS A 164 37.96 32.19 13.54
N ARG A 165 37.65 32.59 12.30
CA ARG A 165 37.51 34.01 11.93
C ARG A 165 36.22 34.63 12.45
N GLY A 166 35.11 33.92 12.35
CA GLY A 166 33.78 34.46 12.71
C GLY A 166 33.34 35.64 11.83
N GLY A 167 32.31 36.36 12.31
CA GLY A 167 31.83 37.59 11.67
C GLY A 167 31.24 37.39 10.26
N PRO A 168 31.22 38.45 9.42
CA PRO A 168 30.63 38.41 8.08
C PRO A 168 31.23 37.37 7.14
N VAL A 169 32.51 37.04 7.29
CA VAL A 169 33.21 36.07 6.42
C VAL A 169 32.84 34.63 6.75
N ALA A 170 32.72 34.29 8.04
CA ALA A 170 32.18 32.99 8.43
C ALA A 170 30.75 32.80 7.92
N ARG A 171 29.90 33.83 8.04
CA ARG A 171 28.52 33.78 7.52
C ARG A 171 28.47 33.64 5.99
N ALA A 172 29.40 34.26 5.27
CA ALA A 172 29.53 34.10 3.83
C ALA A 172 29.89 32.66 3.45
N PHE A 173 30.78 32.03 4.22
CA PHE A 173 31.12 30.61 4.05
C PHE A 173 29.91 29.70 4.26
N TYR A 174 29.13 29.90 5.32
CA TYR A 174 27.91 29.13 5.55
C TYR A 174 26.86 29.39 4.45
N ALA A 175 26.72 30.63 3.97
CA ALA A 175 25.87 30.94 2.83
C ALA A 175 26.29 30.15 1.58
N VAL A 176 27.58 30.18 1.20
CA VAL A 176 28.15 29.41 0.08
C VAL A 176 27.94 27.91 0.27
N SER A 177 28.05 27.38 1.48
CA SER A 177 27.85 25.94 1.74
C SER A 177 26.44 25.45 1.39
N ASN A 178 25.42 26.30 1.48
CA ASN A 178 24.06 25.95 1.02
C ASN A 178 23.99 25.80 -0.51
N TYR A 179 24.68 26.67 -1.26
CA TYR A 179 24.76 26.57 -2.72
C TYR A 179 25.57 25.35 -3.16
N MET A 180 26.65 25.05 -2.44
CA MET A 180 27.45 23.85 -2.69
C MET A 180 26.62 22.58 -2.48
N LEU A 181 25.80 22.53 -1.42
CA LEU A 181 24.92 21.39 -1.22
C LEU A 181 23.88 21.24 -2.34
N GLN A 182 23.30 22.35 -2.81
CA GLN A 182 22.38 22.29 -3.95
C GLN A 182 23.09 21.77 -5.22
N TYR A 183 24.32 22.20 -5.45
CA TYR A 183 25.14 21.70 -6.55
C TYR A 183 25.40 20.19 -6.43
N GLU A 184 25.71 19.68 -5.23
CA GLU A 184 25.86 18.25 -4.97
C GLU A 184 24.56 17.46 -5.24
N ILE A 185 23.39 17.98 -4.84
CA ILE A 185 22.09 17.38 -5.16
C ILE A 185 21.89 17.30 -6.68
N GLN A 186 22.23 18.36 -7.42
CA GLN A 186 22.11 18.37 -8.88
C GLN A 186 23.03 17.34 -9.55
N GLN A 187 24.24 17.13 -9.02
CA GLN A 187 25.13 16.10 -9.54
C GLN A 187 24.59 14.69 -9.28
N LEU A 188 23.97 14.45 -8.12
CA LEU A 188 23.28 13.18 -7.83
C LEU A 188 22.10 12.94 -8.76
N GLU A 189 21.30 13.97 -9.04
CA GLU A 189 20.19 13.88 -10.01
C GLU A 189 20.68 13.41 -11.39
N ARG A 190 21.81 13.96 -11.86
CA ARG A 190 22.42 13.58 -13.15
C ARG A 190 22.92 12.14 -13.12
N GLN A 191 23.67 11.75 -12.08
CA GLN A 191 24.22 10.40 -11.93
C GLN A 191 23.11 9.33 -11.89
N LEU A 192 22.02 9.59 -11.19
CA LEU A 192 20.86 8.71 -11.16
C LEU A 192 20.14 8.67 -12.52
N GLY A 193 20.03 9.81 -13.22
CA GLY A 193 19.40 9.86 -14.53
C GLY A 193 20.14 9.07 -15.61
N GLU A 194 21.46 8.89 -15.45
CA GLU A 194 22.28 8.08 -16.36
C GLU A 194 22.18 6.57 -16.08
N THR A 195 21.88 6.18 -14.84
CA THR A 195 21.92 4.78 -14.38
C THR A 195 20.54 4.17 -14.12
N ALA A 196 19.50 4.99 -13.98
CA ALA A 196 18.16 4.53 -13.70
C ALA A 196 17.54 3.78 -14.90
N ASN A 197 16.85 2.69 -14.59
CA ASN A 197 16.04 1.92 -15.56
C ASN A 197 14.53 2.19 -15.41
N HIS A 198 14.14 2.91 -14.35
CA HIS A 198 12.76 3.25 -14.01
C HIS A 198 12.71 4.67 -13.43
N ASP A 199 11.54 5.31 -13.45
CA ASP A 199 11.39 6.64 -12.84
C ASP A 199 11.66 6.56 -11.33
N THR A 200 12.56 7.41 -10.82
CA THR A 200 12.99 7.41 -9.42
C THR A 200 12.69 8.75 -8.77
N ILE A 201 12.31 8.72 -7.49
CA ILE A 201 12.21 9.90 -6.63
C ILE A 201 13.42 9.95 -5.71
N LEU A 202 14.30 10.94 -5.90
CA LEU A 202 15.42 11.23 -5.01
C LEU A 202 14.95 12.06 -3.83
N VAL A 203 14.95 11.52 -2.62
CA VAL A 203 14.58 12.26 -1.40
C VAL A 203 15.86 12.69 -0.67
N ALA A 204 16.21 13.98 -0.80
CA ALA A 204 17.35 14.56 -0.11
C ALA A 204 16.90 15.08 1.27
N ILE A 205 17.31 14.40 2.34
CA ILE A 205 17.00 14.77 3.73
C ILE A 205 18.19 15.52 4.31
N VAL A 206 18.00 16.78 4.64
CA VAL A 206 19.10 17.71 4.92
C VAL A 206 19.08 18.18 6.38
N ASP A 207 20.19 17.94 7.09
CA ASP A 207 20.48 18.57 8.39
C ASP A 207 20.98 20.01 8.16
N ARG A 208 20.08 20.97 8.40
CA ARG A 208 20.26 22.43 8.20
C ARG A 208 20.38 22.87 6.73
N TRP A 209 19.77 24.01 6.44
CA TRP A 209 19.88 24.73 5.17
C TRP A 209 20.07 26.23 5.43
N TYR A 210 19.77 27.06 4.42
CA TYR A 210 19.79 28.52 4.48
C TYR A 210 18.96 29.09 5.65
N THR A 211 17.89 28.40 6.06
CA THR A 211 17.11 28.71 7.26
C THR A 211 17.99 28.87 8.50
N SER A 212 18.94 27.95 8.73
CA SER A 212 19.93 28.06 9.81
C SER A 212 20.86 29.26 9.62
N THR A 213 21.28 29.56 8.38
CA THR A 213 22.11 30.74 8.10
C THR A 213 21.38 32.04 8.48
N VAL A 214 20.10 32.19 8.15
CA VAL A 214 19.29 33.35 8.53
C VAL A 214 19.10 33.40 10.04
N ALA A 215 18.59 32.32 10.64
CA ALA A 215 18.16 32.32 12.04
C ALA A 215 19.29 32.65 13.01
N TYR A 216 20.45 32.01 12.85
CA TYR A 216 21.61 32.29 13.69
C TYR A 216 22.27 33.62 13.37
N SER A 217 22.15 34.13 12.13
CA SER A 217 22.71 35.43 11.76
C SER A 217 21.93 36.59 12.36
N VAL A 218 20.60 36.50 12.32
CA VAL A 218 19.70 37.51 12.88
C VAL A 218 19.76 37.50 14.40
N ALA A 219 19.55 36.33 15.03
CA ALA A 219 19.39 36.23 16.48
C ALA A 219 20.67 36.54 17.29
N TRP A 220 21.85 36.26 16.72
CA TRP A 220 23.14 36.47 17.39
C TRP A 220 23.76 37.80 16.98
N LYS A 221 23.89 38.70 17.97
CA LYS A 221 24.54 40.03 17.89
C LYS A 221 23.91 41.08 16.96
N ASN A 222 22.86 40.75 16.20
CA ASN A 222 22.12 41.73 15.40
C ASN A 222 20.78 42.13 16.02
N THR A 223 20.33 41.41 17.05
CA THR A 223 19.10 41.67 17.79
C THR A 223 19.35 41.48 19.28
N ASN A 224 18.76 42.36 20.10
CA ASN A 224 18.78 42.27 21.57
C ASN A 224 17.34 42.14 22.09
N GLY A 225 17.13 41.52 23.24
CA GLY A 225 15.79 41.30 23.81
C GLY A 225 15.30 39.87 23.61
N ASP A 226 13.99 39.69 23.55
CA ASP A 226 13.31 38.39 23.39
C ASP A 226 12.85 38.17 21.95
N GLU A 227 11.93 37.24 21.72
CA GLU A 227 11.36 36.96 20.40
C GLU A 227 10.65 38.16 19.75
N GLN A 228 10.13 39.12 20.51
CA GLN A 228 9.46 40.32 19.95
C GLN A 228 10.44 41.16 19.14
N SER A 229 11.72 41.17 19.53
CA SER A 229 12.78 41.86 18.78
C SER A 229 12.99 41.29 17.37
N ILE A 230 12.61 40.02 17.14
CA ILE A 230 12.64 39.40 15.81
C ILE A 230 11.42 39.84 14.99
N ASP A 231 10.27 40.03 15.64
CA ASP A 231 9.04 40.40 14.96
C ASP A 231 9.03 41.83 14.44
N GLU A 232 9.76 42.72 15.11
CA GLU A 232 9.99 44.12 14.70
C GLU A 232 10.85 44.25 13.44
N LEU A 233 11.57 43.20 13.03
CA LEU A 233 12.40 43.21 11.84
C LEU A 233 11.57 43.13 10.55
N ASP A 234 12.08 43.77 9.50
CA ASP A 234 11.47 43.73 8.17
C ASP A 234 11.36 42.29 7.65
N SER A 235 10.18 41.92 7.12
CA SER A 235 9.93 40.59 6.54
C SER A 235 10.88 40.25 5.39
N SER A 236 11.44 41.24 4.68
CA SER A 236 12.41 41.03 3.60
C SER A 236 13.70 40.35 4.06
N ILE A 237 14.07 40.49 5.34
CA ILE A 237 15.25 39.84 5.94
C ILE A 237 15.11 38.31 5.92
N PHE A 238 13.88 37.82 6.07
CA PHE A 238 13.59 36.39 6.13
C PHE A 238 13.25 35.78 4.76
N ALA A 239 13.32 36.59 3.70
CA ALA A 239 13.02 36.15 2.35
C ALA A 239 14.05 35.10 1.86
N TRP A 240 13.55 34.05 1.24
CA TRP A 240 14.39 33.03 0.63
C TRP A 240 15.20 33.61 -0.56
N PRO A 241 16.49 33.27 -0.72
CA PRO A 241 17.31 33.71 -1.84
C PRO A 241 16.69 33.31 -3.18
N LYS A 242 16.64 34.22 -4.14
CA LYS A 242 15.98 33.97 -5.44
C LYS A 242 16.73 32.96 -6.31
N ASP A 243 18.03 32.85 -6.07
CA ASP A 243 18.98 31.98 -6.76
C ASP A 243 19.25 30.69 -5.99
N LEU A 244 18.55 30.39 -4.88
CA LEU A 244 18.66 29.12 -4.16
C LEU A 244 17.32 28.37 -4.23
N ARG A 245 17.34 27.07 -4.53
CA ARG A 245 16.14 26.24 -4.58
C ARG A 245 15.50 26.13 -3.19
N ARG A 246 14.18 26.24 -3.12
CA ARG A 246 13.43 26.07 -1.88
C ARG A 246 13.28 24.58 -1.52
N PRO A 247 13.22 24.24 -0.22
CA PRO A 247 12.86 22.89 0.17
C PRO A 247 11.40 22.60 -0.16
N ASN A 248 11.10 21.35 -0.48
CA ASN A 248 9.72 20.90 -0.65
C ASN A 248 9.02 20.78 0.71
N MET A 249 9.77 20.36 1.73
CA MET A 249 9.31 20.23 3.10
C MET A 249 10.34 20.75 4.10
N LEU A 250 9.86 21.42 5.14
CA LEU A 250 10.66 21.89 6.27
C LEU A 250 10.11 21.29 7.58
N PHE A 251 10.92 20.48 8.26
CA PHE A 251 10.69 20.07 9.63
C PHE A 251 11.33 21.05 10.60
N LEU A 252 10.54 21.61 11.51
CA LEU A 252 11.02 22.46 12.61
C LEU A 252 10.92 21.68 13.93
N LEU A 253 12.07 21.24 14.46
CA LEU A 253 12.14 20.53 15.74
C LEU A 253 12.01 21.51 16.91
N GLN A 254 10.94 21.36 17.67
CA GLN A 254 10.67 22.13 18.89
C GLN A 254 11.09 21.29 20.10
N VAL A 255 11.99 21.83 20.93
CA VAL A 255 12.48 21.16 22.13
C VAL A 255 12.54 22.16 23.27
N ASP A 256 12.14 21.71 24.45
CA ASP A 256 12.21 22.51 25.67
C ASP A 256 13.67 22.72 26.05
N ASP A 257 14.01 23.91 26.53
CA ASP A 257 15.41 24.26 26.80
C ASP A 257 16.03 23.35 27.88
N GLN A 258 15.24 22.90 28.86
CA GLN A 258 15.69 21.92 29.84
C GLN A 258 16.08 20.59 29.18
N VAL A 259 15.20 20.03 28.35
CA VAL A 259 15.44 18.76 27.62
C VAL A 259 16.65 18.89 26.68
N ARG A 260 16.79 20.05 26.02
CA ARG A 260 17.95 20.38 25.18
C ARG A 260 19.25 20.37 25.99
N ARG A 261 19.30 21.07 27.13
CA ARG A 261 20.48 21.12 28.01
C ARG A 261 20.85 19.74 28.53
N GLU A 262 19.88 18.92 28.92
CA GLU A 262 20.10 17.55 29.36
C GLU A 262 20.74 16.69 28.25
N ARG A 263 20.27 16.80 27.01
CA ARG A 263 20.83 16.09 25.84
C ARG A 263 22.26 16.53 25.51
N VAL A 264 22.54 17.83 25.56
CA VAL A 264 23.89 18.38 25.35
C VAL A 264 24.83 17.92 26.47
N ASN A 265 24.39 17.98 27.73
CA ASN A 265 25.17 17.51 28.88
C ASN A 265 25.47 16.01 28.80
N HIS A 266 24.49 15.20 28.39
CA HIS A 266 24.69 13.76 28.19
C HIS A 266 25.73 13.48 27.09
N ARG A 267 25.69 14.23 25.98
CA ARG A 267 26.66 14.13 24.88
C ARG A 267 28.07 14.51 25.33
N ASN A 268 28.20 15.64 26.02
CA ASN A 268 29.49 16.10 26.54
C ASN A 268 30.09 15.09 27.53
N ARG A 269 29.26 14.43 28.35
CA ARG A 269 29.71 13.34 29.24
C ARG A 269 30.17 12.10 28.47
N LYS A 270 29.45 11.67 27.43
CA LYS A 270 29.87 10.54 26.58
C LYS A 270 31.20 10.84 25.87
N ASN A 271 31.33 12.00 25.26
CA ASN A 271 32.55 12.42 24.59
C ASN A 271 33.74 12.51 25.57
N ALA A 272 33.51 12.98 26.81
CA ALA A 272 34.55 13.03 27.84
C ALA A 272 35.03 11.64 28.31
N VAL A 273 34.17 10.62 28.28
CA VAL A 273 34.55 9.22 28.59
C VAL A 273 35.31 8.59 27.42
N GLU A 274 34.94 8.88 26.18
CA GLU A 274 35.63 8.38 24.98
C GLU A 274 36.99 9.08 24.74
N GLU A 275 37.16 10.33 25.20
CA GLU A 275 38.42 11.10 25.11
C GLU A 275 39.49 10.67 26.14
N GLU A 276 39.14 9.94 27.21
CA GLU A 276 40.12 9.34 28.14
C GLU A 276 40.85 8.14 27.51
N GLU A 277 40.32 7.53 26.44
CA GLU A 277 40.92 6.40 25.71
C GLU A 277 41.57 6.78 24.37
N SER A 278 41.39 8.01 23.86
CA SER A 278 41.96 8.49 22.60
C SER A 278 42.33 9.98 22.66
N SER A 279 43.60 10.32 22.41
CA SER A 279 44.18 11.66 22.53
C SER A 279 43.79 12.65 21.41
N THR A 280 42.51 12.68 21.01
CA THR A 280 41.98 13.60 19.99
C THR A 280 40.94 14.56 20.53
N LYS A 281 41.25 15.86 20.40
CA LYS A 281 40.57 17.09 20.84
C LYS A 281 39.02 17.09 20.93
N ASN A 282 38.53 17.37 22.14
CA ASN A 282 37.28 18.03 22.56
C ASN A 282 36.44 18.70 21.44
N SER A 283 35.32 18.06 21.07
CA SER A 283 34.34 18.55 20.07
C SER A 283 33.29 19.51 20.67
N PHE A 284 33.73 20.50 21.46
CA PHE A 284 32.82 21.47 22.08
C PHE A 284 32.18 22.41 21.02
N ASN A 285 30.86 22.39 20.87
CA ASN A 285 30.12 23.28 19.96
C ASN A 285 30.05 24.71 20.54
N PRO A 286 30.59 25.73 19.86
CA PRO A 286 30.57 27.11 20.35
C PRO A 286 29.18 27.70 20.61
N TRP A 287 28.13 27.16 19.98
CA TRP A 287 26.76 27.64 20.16
C TRP A 287 26.13 27.20 21.47
N ASP A 288 26.52 26.05 22.03
CA ASP A 288 26.01 25.61 23.33
C ASP A 288 26.38 26.61 24.42
N ARG A 289 27.63 27.08 24.41
CA ARG A 289 28.09 28.16 25.31
C ARG A 289 27.33 29.48 25.10
N ARG A 290 26.99 29.82 23.86
CA ARG A 290 26.28 31.07 23.56
C ARG A 290 24.83 31.03 24.03
N LEU A 291 24.18 29.87 23.88
CA LEU A 291 22.84 29.61 24.39
C LEU A 291 22.80 29.64 25.92
N ASP A 292 23.87 29.21 26.59
CA ASP A 292 23.99 29.31 28.05
C ASP A 292 24.28 30.74 28.53
N GLN A 293 24.85 31.60 27.68
CA GLN A 293 25.20 32.99 28.02
C GLN A 293 24.04 33.98 27.85
N ASP A 294 23.04 33.65 27.04
CA ASP A 294 21.91 34.52 26.71
C ASP A 294 20.62 33.69 26.71
N GLU A 295 19.84 33.83 27.78
CA GLU A 295 18.62 33.06 28.04
C GLU A 295 17.56 33.23 26.93
N ASN A 296 17.59 34.36 26.22
CA ASN A 296 16.64 34.67 25.15
C ASN A 296 17.15 34.28 23.76
N LEU A 297 18.42 33.89 23.61
CA LEU A 297 19.00 33.57 22.30
C LEU A 297 18.29 32.39 21.63
N GLY A 298 17.91 31.36 22.40
CA GLY A 298 17.17 30.22 21.89
C GLY A 298 15.81 30.61 21.32
N GLN A 299 15.08 31.48 22.02
CA GLN A 299 13.79 32.01 21.58
C GLN A 299 13.93 32.84 20.30
N ARG A 300 14.93 33.73 20.24
CA ARG A 300 15.21 34.53 19.05
C ARG A 300 15.56 33.68 17.83
N ILE A 301 16.35 32.61 18.00
CA ILE A 301 16.68 31.68 16.91
C ILE A 301 15.42 30.95 16.44
N MET A 302 14.60 30.44 17.35
CA MET A 302 13.36 29.73 16.99
C MET A 302 12.36 30.65 16.29
N ARG A 303 12.14 31.86 16.80
CA ARG A 303 11.27 32.86 16.13
C ARG A 303 11.81 33.23 14.76
N SER A 304 13.13 33.32 14.59
CA SER A 304 13.73 33.57 13.28
C SER A 304 13.49 32.42 12.29
N PHE A 305 13.53 31.16 12.73
CA PHE A 305 13.11 30.02 11.89
C PHE A 305 11.65 30.13 11.46
N GLU A 306 10.76 30.51 12.38
CA GLU A 306 9.34 30.69 12.09
C GLU A 306 9.09 31.81 11.08
N ARG A 307 9.79 32.94 11.19
CA ARG A 307 9.68 34.04 10.22
C ARG A 307 10.12 33.64 8.81
N VAL A 308 11.16 32.80 8.69
CA VAL A 308 11.54 32.23 7.38
C VAL A 308 10.45 31.28 6.88
N ALA A 309 9.89 30.44 7.76
CA ALA A 309 8.82 29.52 7.39
C ALA A 309 7.53 30.24 6.96
N GLU A 310 7.17 31.34 7.63
CA GLU A 310 6.05 32.22 7.29
C GLU A 310 6.23 32.84 5.88
N SER A 311 7.47 33.18 5.51
CA SER A 311 7.78 33.74 4.19
C SER A 311 7.45 32.80 3.01
N PHE A 312 7.32 31.49 3.27
CA PHE A 312 6.91 30.52 2.24
C PHE A 312 5.42 30.61 1.90
N SER A 313 4.58 31.18 2.77
CA SER A 313 3.13 31.29 2.55
C SER A 313 2.72 32.57 1.82
N SER A 314 3.57 33.61 1.84
CA SER A 314 3.27 34.94 1.29
C SER A 314 3.73 35.16 -0.15
N ASP A 315 4.42 34.20 -0.77
CA ASP A 315 5.00 34.34 -2.11
C ASP A 315 4.13 33.59 -3.14
N GLU A 316 3.49 34.33 -4.05
CA GLU A 316 2.54 33.83 -5.06
C GLU A 316 3.16 32.87 -6.11
N ARG A 317 4.46 32.60 -6.05
CA ARG A 317 5.18 31.71 -6.98
C ARG A 317 4.96 30.23 -6.64
N ASP A 318 3.79 29.71 -6.98
CA ASP A 318 3.42 28.33 -7.39
C ASP A 318 4.09 27.08 -6.75
N GLN A 319 4.72 27.17 -5.57
CA GLN A 319 5.18 26.04 -4.74
C GLN A 319 5.18 26.46 -3.26
N THR A 320 4.20 25.98 -2.49
CA THR A 320 4.17 26.16 -1.04
C THR A 320 5.03 25.08 -0.38
N THR A 321 6.21 25.45 0.14
CA THR A 321 6.99 24.58 1.03
C THR A 321 6.11 24.13 2.19
N LYS A 322 5.97 22.81 2.40
CA LYS A 322 5.20 22.27 3.52
C LYS A 322 6.00 22.40 4.80
N VAL A 323 5.53 23.19 5.75
CA VAL A 323 6.19 23.38 7.06
C VAL A 323 5.50 22.51 8.11
N ILE A 324 6.26 21.66 8.79
CA ILE A 324 5.76 20.76 9.83
C ILE A 324 6.57 20.98 11.11
N ARG A 325 5.86 21.24 12.20
CA ARG A 325 6.46 21.37 13.54
C ARG A 325 6.43 20.02 14.21
N LEU A 326 7.59 19.54 14.64
CA LEU A 326 7.72 18.26 15.33
C LEU A 326 8.13 18.51 16.77
N ASP A 327 7.36 17.94 17.70
CA ASP A 327 7.64 18.01 19.13
C ASP A 327 8.78 17.03 19.49
N ALA A 328 9.99 17.57 19.57
CA ALA A 328 11.20 16.83 19.88
C ALA A 328 11.40 16.61 21.39
N ASN A 329 10.42 16.95 22.24
CA ASN A 329 10.40 16.53 23.65
C ASN A 329 10.00 15.05 23.81
N GLN A 330 9.44 14.44 22.76
CA GLN A 330 9.00 13.04 22.75
C GLN A 330 10.16 12.07 22.48
N SER A 331 9.87 10.75 22.48
CA SER A 331 10.86 9.73 22.12
C SER A 331 11.28 9.85 20.66
N GLN A 332 12.52 9.45 20.35
CA GLN A 332 13.06 9.50 18.99
C GLN A 332 12.19 8.70 17.99
N ASP A 333 11.67 7.54 18.41
CA ASP A 333 10.80 6.70 17.58
C ASP A 333 9.50 7.41 17.21
N LYS A 334 8.90 8.15 18.14
CA LYS A 334 7.64 8.86 17.87
C LYS A 334 7.84 10.02 16.91
N VAL A 335 8.92 10.79 17.10
CA VAL A 335 9.32 11.87 16.17
C VAL A 335 9.62 11.30 14.78
N LEU A 336 10.28 10.14 14.71
CA LEU A 336 10.55 9.44 13.45
C LEU A 336 9.25 9.01 12.75
N ILE A 337 8.32 8.39 13.48
CA ILE A 337 7.01 7.96 12.93
C ILE A 337 6.23 9.16 12.36
N ASP A 338 6.20 10.27 13.09
CA ASP A 338 5.48 11.46 12.64
C ASP A 338 6.14 12.10 11.41
N ALA A 339 7.47 12.12 11.35
CA ALA A 339 8.24 12.61 10.20
C ALA A 339 8.09 11.69 8.97
N ASP A 340 8.22 10.38 9.15
CA ASP A 340 8.07 9.38 8.09
C ASP A 340 6.66 9.43 7.49
N ARG A 341 5.62 9.40 8.32
CA ARG A 341 4.23 9.55 7.87
C ARG A 341 4.04 10.81 7.03
N ALA A 342 4.56 11.94 7.50
CA ALA A 342 4.43 13.21 6.78
C ALA A 342 5.11 13.21 5.41
N VAL A 343 6.29 12.59 5.29
CA VAL A 343 7.00 12.44 4.01
C VAL A 343 6.25 11.47 3.10
N GLN A 344 5.85 10.31 3.61
CA GLN A 344 5.13 9.27 2.87
C GLN A 344 3.80 9.80 2.29
N GLU A 345 3.03 10.58 3.04
CA GLU A 345 1.81 11.24 2.54
C GLU A 345 2.10 12.10 1.30
N GLN A 346 3.19 12.86 1.31
CA GLN A 346 3.56 13.71 0.16
C GLN A 346 4.11 12.91 -1.01
N LEU A 347 4.88 11.85 -0.74
CA LEU A 347 5.36 10.95 -1.78
C LEU A 347 4.20 10.21 -2.46
N LEU A 348 3.15 9.84 -1.71
CA LEU A 348 1.92 9.26 -2.25
C LEU A 348 1.14 10.26 -3.10
N ASP A 349 1.04 11.53 -2.71
CA ASP A 349 0.42 12.57 -3.54
C ASP A 349 1.19 12.75 -4.87
N LEU A 350 2.52 12.77 -4.81
CA LEU A 350 3.39 12.84 -5.99
C LEU A 350 3.28 11.60 -6.88
N ALA A 351 3.15 10.42 -6.28
CA ALA A 351 2.93 9.17 -7.00
C ALA A 351 1.55 9.17 -7.66
N SER A 352 0.49 9.55 -6.94
CA SER A 352 -0.89 9.61 -7.45
C SER A 352 -1.02 10.52 -8.67
N PHE A 353 -0.29 11.65 -8.68
CA PHE A 353 -0.22 12.52 -9.86
C PHE A 353 0.46 11.87 -11.09
N ARG A 354 1.41 10.94 -10.88
CA ARG A 354 1.99 10.12 -11.96
C ARG A 354 1.04 9.04 -12.45
N ILE A 355 0.29 8.41 -11.53
CA ILE A 355 -0.72 7.41 -11.89
C ILE A 355 -1.77 8.02 -12.84
N LEU A 356 -2.13 9.28 -12.64
CA LEU A 356 -3.03 10.03 -13.52
C LEU A 356 -2.48 10.28 -14.94
N ARG A 357 -1.16 10.24 -15.17
CA ARG A 357 -0.58 10.48 -16.50
C ARG A 357 -0.61 9.25 -17.41
N ASN A 358 -0.55 8.04 -16.85
CA ASN A 358 -0.67 6.80 -17.62
C ASN A 358 -1.22 5.63 -16.77
N PRO A 359 -2.46 5.73 -16.25
CA PRO A 359 -2.99 4.73 -15.33
C PRO A 359 -3.07 3.34 -15.97
N LEU A 360 -3.17 3.30 -17.30
CA LEU A 360 -3.26 2.06 -18.08
C LEU A 360 -1.94 1.29 -18.13
N GLN A 361 -0.79 1.94 -17.95
CA GLN A 361 0.47 1.23 -17.83
C GLN A 361 0.59 0.51 -16.48
N GLN A 362 0.00 1.07 -15.43
CA GLN A 362 0.04 0.49 -14.08
C GLN A 362 -1.08 -0.53 -13.83
N PHE A 363 -2.26 -0.34 -14.44
CA PHE A 363 -3.42 -1.21 -14.27
C PHE A 363 -3.83 -1.93 -15.55
N ASP A 364 -2.86 -2.17 -16.44
CA ASP A 364 -3.07 -2.81 -17.74
C ASP A 364 -3.91 -4.10 -17.62
N ARG A 365 -3.72 -4.86 -16.52
CA ARG A 365 -4.43 -6.12 -16.23
C ARG A 365 -5.22 -6.10 -14.92
N ASP A 366 -5.64 -4.92 -14.45
CA ASP A 366 -6.42 -4.81 -13.20
C ASP A 366 -7.45 -3.66 -13.25
N PRO A 367 -8.52 -3.79 -14.06
CA PRO A 367 -9.55 -2.76 -14.20
C PRO A 367 -10.31 -2.46 -12.91
N LEU A 368 -10.46 -3.42 -11.99
CA LEU A 368 -11.12 -3.20 -10.71
C LEU A 368 -10.28 -2.31 -9.79
N ARG A 369 -8.97 -2.51 -9.78
CA ARG A 369 -8.05 -1.62 -9.07
C ARG A 369 -7.99 -0.24 -9.71
N PHE A 370 -8.02 -0.15 -11.04
CA PHE A 370 -8.13 1.14 -11.74
C PHE A 370 -9.43 1.87 -11.37
N PHE A 371 -10.56 1.16 -11.38
CA PHE A 371 -11.86 1.70 -10.95
C PHE A 371 -11.85 2.18 -9.50
N THR A 372 -11.19 1.44 -8.61
CA THR A 372 -11.02 1.81 -7.20
C THR A 372 -10.19 3.07 -7.05
N LEU A 373 -9.08 3.18 -7.79
CA LEU A 373 -8.24 4.38 -7.77
C LEU A 373 -9.04 5.61 -8.19
N VAL A 374 -9.68 5.57 -9.36
CA VAL A 374 -10.49 6.67 -9.89
C VAL A 374 -11.59 7.06 -8.88
N SER A 375 -12.25 6.08 -8.29
CA SER A 375 -13.28 6.32 -7.28
C SER A 375 -12.70 6.96 -6.00
N SER A 376 -11.48 6.58 -5.61
CA SER A 376 -10.80 7.15 -4.43
C SER A 376 -10.35 8.60 -4.64
N GLU A 377 -9.90 8.96 -5.84
CA GLU A 377 -9.55 10.34 -6.22
C GLU A 377 -10.78 11.26 -6.14
N MET A 378 -11.96 10.74 -6.47
CA MET A 378 -13.25 11.41 -6.30
C MET A 378 -13.76 11.40 -4.86
N LYS A 379 -12.97 10.92 -3.89
CA LYS A 379 -13.34 10.79 -2.47
C LYS A 379 -14.58 9.91 -2.25
N LEU A 380 -14.73 8.86 -3.06
CA LEU A 380 -15.86 7.92 -2.96
C LEU A 380 -15.52 6.68 -2.13
N CYS A 381 -14.26 6.25 -2.14
CA CYS A 381 -13.79 5.07 -1.42
C CYS A 381 -12.37 5.22 -0.88
N HIS A 382 -11.99 4.33 0.04
CA HIS A 382 -10.62 4.24 0.54
C HIS A 382 -9.71 3.61 -0.53
N PRO A 383 -8.51 4.17 -0.81
CA PRO A 383 -7.66 3.70 -1.91
C PRO A 383 -7.12 2.28 -1.70
N SER A 384 -6.82 1.88 -0.45
CA SER A 384 -6.24 0.55 -0.17
C SER A 384 -7.25 -0.57 0.02
N THR A 385 -8.46 -0.27 0.54
CA THR A 385 -9.46 -1.29 0.89
C THR A 385 -10.62 -1.33 -0.09
N GLY A 386 -10.76 -0.29 -0.94
CA GLY A 386 -11.91 -0.10 -1.82
C GLY A 386 -13.24 0.07 -1.09
N LYS A 387 -13.26 0.13 0.26
CA LYS A 387 -14.47 0.35 1.06
C LYS A 387 -14.97 1.79 0.83
N ARG A 388 -16.28 1.94 0.65
CA ARG A 388 -16.95 3.24 0.50
C ARG A 388 -16.66 4.16 1.68
N LEU A 389 -16.38 5.44 1.41
CA LEU A 389 -16.22 6.45 2.45
C LEU A 389 -17.59 6.83 3.06
N LYS A 390 -17.58 7.21 4.33
CA LYS A 390 -18.80 7.60 5.05
C LYS A 390 -19.51 8.73 4.30
N HIS A 391 -20.80 8.54 4.00
CA HIS A 391 -21.65 9.48 3.25
C HIS A 391 -21.28 9.73 1.78
N ALA A 392 -20.27 9.08 1.21
CA ALA A 392 -19.92 9.25 -0.20
C ALA A 392 -21.09 8.81 -1.10
N PRO A 393 -21.50 9.58 -2.13
CA PRO A 393 -22.60 9.21 -3.03
C PRO A 393 -22.14 8.22 -4.12
N TRP A 394 -21.56 7.08 -3.71
CA TRP A 394 -21.03 6.08 -4.64
C TRP A 394 -22.11 5.05 -5.02
N ALA A 395 -22.72 5.23 -6.20
CA ALA A 395 -23.80 4.38 -6.68
C ALA A 395 -23.65 4.07 -8.17
N MET A 396 -24.10 2.89 -8.59
CA MET A 396 -24.10 2.42 -9.98
C MET A 396 -25.49 1.93 -10.40
N GLN A 397 -25.73 1.90 -11.70
CA GLN A 397 -26.87 1.19 -12.28
C GLN A 397 -26.47 -0.25 -12.55
N VAL A 398 -27.34 -1.20 -12.19
CA VAL A 398 -27.17 -2.63 -12.42
C VAL A 398 -28.41 -3.13 -13.14
N ALA A 399 -28.22 -3.79 -14.28
CA ALA A 399 -29.27 -4.47 -15.03
C ALA A 399 -29.00 -5.99 -15.02
N TRP A 400 -30.04 -6.81 -14.83
CA TRP A 400 -29.93 -8.27 -14.89
C TRP A 400 -31.21 -8.93 -15.42
N ASP A 401 -31.06 -10.16 -15.91
CA ASP A 401 -32.17 -10.91 -16.50
C ASP A 401 -33.17 -11.41 -15.45
N ASN A 402 -34.45 -11.48 -15.84
CA ASN A 402 -35.54 -11.94 -14.97
C ASN A 402 -35.88 -13.42 -15.26
N LEU A 403 -34.89 -14.30 -15.14
CA LEU A 403 -34.99 -15.72 -15.54
C LEU A 403 -35.93 -16.56 -14.66
N GLY A 404 -36.30 -16.10 -13.47
CA GLY A 404 -37.19 -16.81 -12.53
C GLY A 404 -38.65 -16.98 -12.98
N ARG A 405 -39.00 -16.81 -14.26
CA ARG A 405 -40.35 -17.02 -14.82
C ARG A 405 -40.37 -17.98 -16.01
N GLU A 406 -39.40 -18.89 -16.13
CA GLU A 406 -39.39 -19.88 -17.20
C GLU A 406 -40.64 -20.79 -17.24
N GLU A 407 -41.34 -21.00 -16.11
CA GLU A 407 -42.61 -21.73 -16.11
C GLU A 407 -43.75 -20.94 -16.80
N ALA A 408 -43.69 -19.60 -16.83
CA ALA A 408 -44.70 -18.78 -17.51
C ALA A 408 -44.39 -18.54 -19.01
N SER A 409 -43.14 -18.73 -19.44
CA SER A 409 -42.70 -18.46 -20.82
C SER A 409 -42.72 -19.67 -21.74
N LYS A 410 -42.91 -20.90 -21.23
CA LYS A 410 -43.07 -22.09 -22.10
C LYS A 410 -44.27 -21.99 -23.04
N GLU A 411 -45.26 -21.16 -22.72
CA GLU A 411 -46.45 -20.95 -23.56
C GLU A 411 -46.47 -19.60 -24.29
N SER A 412 -45.56 -18.67 -23.99
CA SER A 412 -45.53 -17.35 -24.63
C SER A 412 -44.10 -16.90 -24.88
N HIS A 413 -43.74 -16.67 -26.15
CA HIS A 413 -42.45 -16.13 -26.61
C HIS A 413 -42.19 -14.67 -26.15
N ILE A 414 -42.72 -14.27 -25.00
CA ILE A 414 -42.60 -12.92 -24.46
C ILE A 414 -41.21 -12.78 -23.82
N VAL A 415 -40.34 -12.03 -24.48
CA VAL A 415 -39.07 -11.58 -23.91
C VAL A 415 -39.37 -10.58 -22.80
N ILE A 416 -39.10 -10.94 -21.56
CA ILE A 416 -39.26 -10.05 -20.40
C ILE A 416 -38.06 -9.09 -20.38
N PRO A 417 -38.26 -7.77 -20.28
CA PRO A 417 -37.15 -6.82 -20.20
C PRO A 417 -36.34 -7.04 -18.90
N PRO A 418 -35.03 -6.75 -18.92
CA PRO A 418 -34.18 -6.90 -17.74
C PRO A 418 -34.60 -5.93 -16.63
N VAL A 419 -34.35 -6.33 -15.38
CA VAL A 419 -34.57 -5.48 -14.21
C VAL A 419 -33.42 -4.50 -14.11
N LEU A 420 -33.71 -3.19 -14.07
CA LEU A 420 -32.73 -2.13 -13.86
C LEU A 420 -32.90 -1.51 -12.46
N LYS A 421 -31.81 -1.44 -11.69
CA LYS A 421 -31.80 -0.80 -10.35
C LYS A 421 -30.57 0.08 -10.18
N THR A 422 -30.72 1.14 -9.39
CA THR A 422 -29.58 1.90 -8.84
C THR A 422 -29.23 1.35 -7.47
N VAL A 423 -27.96 0.98 -7.27
CA VAL A 423 -27.46 0.43 -6.01
C VAL A 423 -26.26 1.22 -5.53
N GLY A 424 -26.11 1.35 -4.21
CA GLY A 424 -24.91 1.92 -3.62
C GLY A 424 -23.78 0.91 -3.63
N ILE A 425 -22.62 1.28 -4.18
CA ILE A 425 -21.41 0.46 -4.10
C ILE A 425 -20.95 0.45 -2.63
N HIS A 426 -20.69 -0.72 -2.08
CA HIS A 426 -20.16 -0.87 -0.73
C HIS A 426 -18.62 -0.98 -0.76
N THR A 427 -18.10 -1.92 -1.55
CA THR A 427 -16.67 -2.16 -1.69
C THR A 427 -16.35 -2.60 -3.10
N VAL A 428 -15.18 -2.24 -3.61
CA VAL A 428 -14.57 -2.83 -4.80
C VAL A 428 -13.30 -3.55 -4.38
N ASP A 429 -13.16 -4.82 -4.75
CA ASP A 429 -11.96 -5.62 -4.53
C ASP A 429 -11.65 -6.49 -5.77
N ARG A 430 -10.65 -7.38 -5.66
CA ARG A 430 -10.22 -8.24 -6.78
C ARG A 430 -11.28 -9.22 -7.28
N SER A 431 -12.23 -9.60 -6.43
CA SER A 431 -13.32 -10.52 -6.77
C SER A 431 -14.54 -9.80 -7.35
N GLY A 432 -14.63 -8.47 -7.26
CA GLY A 432 -15.65 -7.70 -7.96
C GLY A 432 -16.17 -6.50 -7.19
N ILE A 433 -17.42 -6.13 -7.46
CA ILE A 433 -18.09 -4.98 -6.86
C ILE A 433 -19.18 -5.48 -5.93
N LEU A 434 -18.99 -5.24 -4.63
CA LEU A 434 -19.96 -5.59 -3.58
C LEU A 434 -20.95 -4.44 -3.38
N PHE A 435 -22.23 -4.77 -3.30
CA PHE A 435 -23.31 -3.86 -2.93
C PHE A 435 -24.36 -4.60 -2.09
N PHE A 436 -25.19 -3.84 -1.39
CA PHE A 436 -26.29 -4.38 -0.60
C PHE A 436 -27.61 -3.91 -1.16
N MET A 437 -28.61 -4.80 -1.16
CA MET A 437 -29.99 -4.45 -1.51
C MET A 437 -30.98 -5.37 -0.79
N ARG A 438 -32.25 -4.92 -0.72
CA ARG A 438 -33.37 -5.76 -0.28
C ARG A 438 -33.53 -6.94 -1.24
N ASN A 439 -33.73 -8.15 -0.72
CA ASN A 439 -33.89 -9.35 -1.56
C ASN A 439 -34.96 -9.13 -2.63
N PRO A 440 -34.61 -9.06 -3.93
CA PRO A 440 -35.61 -9.13 -4.97
C PRO A 440 -36.04 -10.59 -5.08
N PHE A 441 -37.33 -10.88 -4.87
CA PHE A 441 -37.92 -12.23 -4.90
C PHE A 441 -37.62 -13.05 -6.18
N SER A 442 -36.97 -12.47 -7.20
CA SER A 442 -36.64 -13.07 -8.49
C SER A 442 -35.16 -13.43 -8.69
N ILE A 443 -34.25 -13.07 -7.77
CA ILE A 443 -32.88 -13.59 -7.83
C ILE A 443 -32.88 -14.94 -7.11
N HIS A 444 -33.18 -16.00 -7.86
CA HIS A 444 -32.86 -17.35 -7.43
C HIS A 444 -31.35 -17.45 -7.16
N GLU A 445 -30.92 -18.42 -6.34
CA GLU A 445 -29.50 -18.62 -6.00
C GLU A 445 -28.62 -18.91 -7.23
N GLU A 446 -29.26 -19.21 -8.35
CA GLU A 446 -28.65 -19.33 -9.67
C GLU A 446 -28.35 -17.96 -10.29
N THR A 447 -27.12 -17.85 -10.76
CA THR A 447 -26.46 -16.62 -11.16
C THR A 447 -27.09 -15.96 -12.37
N ASN A 448 -27.53 -14.72 -12.21
CA ASN A 448 -28.05 -13.91 -13.31
C ASN A 448 -26.92 -13.18 -14.03
N CYS A 449 -26.89 -13.28 -15.35
CA CYS A 449 -26.12 -12.37 -16.18
C CYS A 449 -26.53 -10.94 -15.83
N ALA A 450 -25.54 -10.07 -15.69
CA ALA A 450 -25.74 -8.69 -15.31
C ALA A 450 -24.80 -7.76 -16.07
N SER A 451 -25.24 -6.52 -16.21
CA SER A 451 -24.43 -5.43 -16.69
C SER A 451 -24.52 -4.26 -15.72
N ILE A 452 -23.45 -3.48 -15.63
CA ILE A 452 -23.42 -2.28 -14.81
C ILE A 452 -23.01 -1.07 -15.61
N VAL A 453 -23.47 0.09 -15.17
CA VAL A 453 -22.99 1.39 -15.63
C VAL A 453 -22.73 2.28 -14.42
N TRP A 454 -21.56 2.90 -14.40
CA TRP A 454 -21.21 3.94 -13.45
C TRP A 454 -20.68 5.16 -14.20
N VAL A 455 -21.07 6.36 -13.76
CA VAL A 455 -20.59 7.62 -14.33
C VAL A 455 -20.06 8.46 -13.17
N GLY A 456 -18.86 9.02 -13.32
CA GLY A 456 -18.27 9.92 -12.34
C GLY A 456 -17.32 10.92 -12.99
N GLY A 457 -16.99 11.97 -12.24
CA GLY A 457 -16.18 13.09 -12.73
C GLY A 457 -17.01 14.23 -13.29
N GLU A 458 -16.32 15.29 -13.72
CA GLU A 458 -16.92 16.50 -14.27
C GLU A 458 -16.56 16.64 -15.74
N TYR A 459 -17.48 17.15 -16.55
CA TYR A 459 -17.23 17.46 -17.96
C TYR A 459 -16.09 18.47 -18.10
N PRO A 460 -15.14 18.29 -19.04
CA PRO A 460 -15.09 17.26 -20.08
C PRO A 460 -14.30 16.00 -19.67
N TYR A 461 -13.97 15.79 -18.40
CA TYR A 461 -13.14 14.69 -17.89
C TYR A 461 -13.94 13.57 -17.23
N GLU A 462 -15.25 13.55 -17.42
CA GLU A 462 -16.13 12.48 -16.96
C GLU A 462 -15.67 11.11 -17.47
N GLN A 463 -15.91 10.11 -16.65
CA GLN A 463 -15.63 8.71 -16.95
C GLN A 463 -16.93 7.94 -16.90
N GLN A 464 -17.23 7.22 -17.98
CA GLN A 464 -18.32 6.26 -18.01
C GLN A 464 -17.75 4.85 -18.01
N TRP A 465 -17.94 4.16 -16.90
CA TRP A 465 -17.57 2.77 -16.72
C TRP A 465 -18.76 1.87 -17.07
N ARG A 466 -18.51 0.82 -17.83
CA ARG A 466 -19.48 -0.24 -18.10
C ARG A 466 -18.83 -1.59 -17.87
N ALA A 467 -19.60 -2.55 -17.40
CA ALA A 467 -19.10 -3.90 -17.28
C ALA A 467 -20.21 -4.93 -17.46
N GLU A 468 -19.81 -6.10 -17.94
CA GLU A 468 -20.67 -7.26 -18.18
C GLU A 468 -20.12 -8.43 -17.38
N GLY A 469 -21.01 -9.21 -16.76
CA GLY A 469 -20.65 -10.29 -15.86
C GLY A 469 -21.87 -10.95 -15.26
N PHE A 470 -21.77 -11.35 -14.00
CA PHE A 470 -22.87 -12.00 -13.28
C PHE A 470 -22.91 -11.55 -11.82
N ILE A 471 -24.05 -11.77 -11.17
CA ILE A 471 -24.24 -11.45 -9.75
C ILE A 471 -24.21 -12.75 -8.95
N VAL A 472 -23.42 -12.75 -7.87
CA VAL A 472 -23.39 -13.81 -6.86
C VAL A 472 -23.92 -13.25 -5.55
N ARG A 473 -24.84 -13.97 -4.91
CA ARG A 473 -25.32 -13.64 -3.57
C ARG A 473 -24.24 -13.96 -2.54
N ILE A 474 -24.02 -13.07 -1.59
CA ILE A 474 -23.11 -13.25 -0.46
C ILE A 474 -23.97 -13.49 0.79
N GLY A 475 -23.83 -14.66 1.39
CA GLY A 475 -24.58 -15.06 2.59
C GLY A 475 -24.25 -14.19 3.81
N ALA A 476 -25.16 -14.11 4.78
CA ALA A 476 -24.98 -13.29 5.98
C ALA A 476 -23.73 -13.70 6.79
N GLN A 477 -23.49 -15.01 6.94
CA GLN A 477 -22.30 -15.53 7.62
C GLN A 477 -21.00 -15.20 6.85
N GLN A 478 -21.03 -15.21 5.51
CA GLN A 478 -19.89 -14.74 4.71
C GLN A 478 -19.63 -13.26 4.93
N CYS A 479 -20.69 -12.43 4.95
CA CYS A 479 -20.57 -11.02 5.25
C CYS A 479 -19.91 -10.81 6.63
N GLU A 480 -20.29 -11.58 7.64
CA GLU A 480 -19.67 -11.51 8.97
C GLU A 480 -18.18 -11.88 8.97
N ILE A 481 -17.80 -12.97 8.28
CA ILE A 481 -16.40 -13.41 8.19
C ILE A 481 -15.55 -12.38 7.43
N LEU A 482 -16.09 -11.82 6.35
CA LEU A 482 -15.42 -10.82 5.51
C LEU A 482 -15.52 -9.39 6.06
N ASP A 483 -16.17 -9.19 7.21
CA ASP A 483 -16.41 -7.86 7.80
C ASP A 483 -17.10 -6.90 6.81
N PHE A 484 -18.14 -7.41 6.15
CA PHE A 484 -19.06 -6.66 5.33
C PHE A 484 -20.35 -6.42 6.12
N GLN A 485 -20.69 -5.16 6.31
CA GLN A 485 -21.89 -4.78 7.05
C GLN A 485 -22.81 -3.98 6.12
N PRO A 486 -24.12 -4.34 6.03
CA PRO A 486 -25.05 -3.55 5.26
C PRO A 486 -25.11 -2.11 5.81
N PRO A 487 -25.25 -1.08 4.95
CA PRO A 487 -25.37 0.29 5.43
C PRO A 487 -26.58 0.43 6.38
N PRO A 488 -26.41 1.01 7.59
CA PRO A 488 -27.51 1.18 8.53
C PRO A 488 -28.76 1.86 7.96
N SER A 489 -28.56 2.83 7.06
CA SER A 489 -29.66 3.51 6.39
C SER A 489 -30.46 2.58 5.47
N LEU A 490 -29.80 1.61 4.83
CA LEU A 490 -30.47 0.63 3.98
C LEU A 490 -31.26 -0.38 4.81
N ILE A 491 -30.70 -0.81 5.94
CA ILE A 491 -31.39 -1.68 6.90
C ILE A 491 -32.66 -0.97 7.36
N ALA A 492 -32.52 0.22 7.95
CA ALA A 492 -33.64 0.98 8.49
C ALA A 492 -34.74 1.25 7.45
N TYR A 493 -34.35 1.63 6.23
CA TYR A 493 -35.29 1.82 5.12
C TYR A 493 -36.01 0.52 4.74
N THR A 494 -35.29 -0.61 4.67
CA THR A 494 -35.85 -1.91 4.33
C THR A 494 -36.85 -2.39 5.38
N VAL A 495 -36.55 -2.17 6.67
CA VAL A 495 -37.45 -2.50 7.78
C VAL A 495 -38.71 -1.63 7.73
N ALA A 496 -38.55 -0.32 7.53
CA ALA A 496 -39.67 0.61 7.37
C ALA A 496 -40.59 0.22 6.19
N CYS A 497 -40.03 -0.15 5.03
CA CYS A 497 -40.81 -0.66 3.90
C CYS A 497 -41.62 -1.90 4.29
N ARG A 498 -41.00 -2.89 4.95
CA ARG A 498 -41.68 -4.13 5.36
C ARG A 498 -42.81 -3.88 6.36
N GLN A 499 -42.63 -2.94 7.28
CA GLN A 499 -43.67 -2.57 8.23
C GLN A 499 -44.84 -1.91 7.51
N THR A 500 -44.56 -0.95 6.63
CA THR A 500 -45.58 -0.26 5.82
C THR A 500 -46.37 -1.26 4.97
N GLU A 501 -45.71 -2.22 4.32
CA GLU A 501 -46.36 -3.28 3.54
C GLU A 501 -47.27 -4.19 4.38
N LYS A 502 -46.95 -4.42 5.67
CA LYS A 502 -47.81 -5.18 6.59
C LYS A 502 -49.04 -4.37 6.98
N GLU A 503 -48.86 -3.07 7.25
CA GLU A 503 -49.95 -2.14 7.60
C GLU A 503 -50.91 -1.94 6.43
N GLU A 504 -50.42 -1.76 5.20
CA GLU A 504 -51.26 -1.63 3.99
C GLU A 504 -52.11 -2.88 3.72
N LYS A 505 -51.56 -4.08 3.94
CA LYS A 505 -52.34 -5.34 3.82
C LYS A 505 -53.46 -5.44 4.85
N SER A 506 -53.34 -4.74 5.98
CA SER A 506 -54.35 -4.74 7.04
C SER A 506 -55.41 -3.64 6.87
N ASN A 507 -55.16 -2.62 6.04
CA ASN A 507 -55.98 -1.43 5.93
C ASN A 507 -56.30 -1.12 4.47
N VAL A 508 -57.17 -1.93 3.87
CA VAL A 508 -57.50 -1.89 2.43
C VAL A 508 -58.39 -0.70 2.04
N ASP A 509 -58.97 0.02 3.02
CA ASP A 509 -60.05 0.98 2.77
C ASP A 509 -59.66 2.47 2.65
N GLU A 510 -58.38 2.84 2.77
CA GLU A 510 -57.95 4.24 2.56
C GLU A 510 -56.87 4.34 1.47
N ILE A 511 -57.24 4.98 0.35
CA ILE A 511 -56.29 5.50 -0.64
C ILE A 511 -55.53 6.65 0.04
N ALA A 512 -54.57 6.32 0.90
CA ALA A 512 -53.60 7.27 1.39
C ALA A 512 -52.82 7.79 0.16
N THR A 513 -52.78 9.11 -0.02
CA THR A 513 -51.95 9.73 -1.07
C THR A 513 -50.52 9.21 -0.96
N ALA A 514 -49.92 8.76 -2.07
CA ALA A 514 -48.57 8.18 -2.11
C ALA A 514 -47.49 9.03 -1.39
N VAL A 515 -47.69 10.35 -1.33
CA VAL A 515 -46.85 11.29 -0.57
C VAL A 515 -46.86 10.99 0.93
N ALA A 516 -48.03 10.77 1.53
CA ALA A 516 -48.17 10.49 2.96
C ALA A 516 -47.62 9.11 3.35
N VAL A 517 -47.59 8.16 2.42
CA VAL A 517 -46.91 6.87 2.60
C VAL A 517 -45.39 7.07 2.58
N GLN A 518 -44.89 7.86 1.62
CA GLN A 518 -43.46 8.15 1.51
C GLN A 518 -42.92 8.93 2.73
N GLU A 519 -43.65 9.93 3.23
CA GLU A 519 -43.26 10.70 4.42
C GLU A 519 -43.18 9.81 5.66
N ARG A 520 -44.22 9.02 5.95
CA ARG A 520 -44.21 8.05 7.06
C ARG A 520 -43.07 7.04 6.95
N LEU A 521 -42.78 6.58 5.74
CA LEU A 521 -41.70 5.63 5.50
C LEU A 521 -40.33 6.25 5.81
N VAL A 522 -40.11 7.51 5.43
CA VAL A 522 -38.88 8.24 5.76
C VAL A 522 -38.77 8.46 7.26
N GLU A 523 -39.83 8.89 7.94
CA GLU A 523 -39.84 9.07 9.40
C GLU A 523 -39.54 7.77 10.15
N THR A 524 -40.20 6.68 9.76
CA THR A 524 -39.99 5.35 10.32
C THR A 524 -38.55 4.86 10.09
N ALA A 525 -38.00 5.08 8.90
CA ALA A 525 -36.61 4.75 8.60
C ALA A 525 -35.61 5.60 9.41
N VAL A 526 -35.91 6.87 9.68
CA VAL A 526 -35.08 7.72 10.54
C VAL A 526 -35.10 7.20 11.98
N ALA A 527 -36.27 6.83 12.51
CA ALA A 527 -36.41 6.25 13.85
C ALA A 527 -35.60 4.95 13.99
N TYR A 528 -35.74 4.01 13.06
CA TYR A 528 -34.96 2.76 13.06
C TYR A 528 -33.46 2.98 12.91
N ARG A 529 -33.05 4.02 12.18
CA ARG A 529 -31.62 4.36 12.05
C ARG A 529 -31.04 4.91 13.36
N GLN A 530 -31.83 5.62 14.16
CA GLN A 530 -31.43 6.12 15.47
C GLN A 530 -31.34 4.99 16.50
N ASP A 531 -32.16 3.95 16.36
CA ASP A 531 -32.20 2.80 17.25
C ASP A 531 -32.07 1.46 16.49
N LEU A 532 -30.92 1.24 15.86
CA LEU A 532 -30.63 -0.01 15.14
C LEU A 532 -30.66 -1.23 16.06
N ALA A 533 -30.39 -1.05 17.36
CA ALA A 533 -30.39 -2.13 18.35
C ALA A 533 -31.80 -2.70 18.59
N SER A 534 -32.85 -1.93 18.28
CA SER A 534 -34.24 -2.39 18.34
C SER A 534 -34.65 -3.33 17.20
N ILE A 535 -33.87 -3.39 16.12
CA ILE A 535 -34.19 -4.18 14.93
C ILE A 535 -33.90 -5.66 15.22
N GLN A 536 -34.90 -6.52 15.03
CA GLN A 536 -34.75 -7.95 15.25
C GLN A 536 -33.89 -8.61 14.15
N ASP A 537 -33.18 -9.69 14.47
CA ASP A 537 -32.30 -10.40 13.53
C ASP A 537 -33.01 -10.85 12.24
N GLU A 538 -34.27 -11.28 12.33
CA GLU A 538 -35.10 -11.64 11.17
C GLU A 538 -35.31 -10.47 10.19
N GLN A 539 -35.32 -9.24 10.70
CA GLN A 539 -35.43 -8.02 9.92
C GLN A 539 -34.09 -7.64 9.28
N LEU A 540 -32.96 -7.90 9.96
CA LEU A 540 -31.62 -7.75 9.40
C LEU A 540 -31.39 -8.67 8.19
N GLN A 541 -31.97 -9.87 8.22
CA GLN A 541 -31.95 -10.81 7.09
C GLN A 541 -32.72 -10.33 5.84
N ALA A 542 -33.38 -9.17 5.87
CA ALA A 542 -34.05 -8.60 4.70
C ALA A 542 -33.09 -8.05 3.64
N VAL A 543 -31.89 -7.66 4.07
CA VAL A 543 -30.86 -7.07 3.24
C VAL A 543 -29.80 -8.12 2.97
N HIS A 544 -29.44 -8.29 1.70
CA HIS A 544 -28.40 -9.24 1.32
C HIS A 544 -27.24 -8.53 0.61
N GLY A 545 -26.05 -9.08 0.80
CA GLY A 545 -24.89 -8.73 0.02
C GLY A 545 -24.97 -9.39 -1.35
N PHE A 546 -24.63 -8.64 -2.39
CA PHE A 546 -24.50 -9.12 -3.74
C PHE A 546 -23.17 -8.66 -4.31
N ARG A 547 -22.50 -9.55 -5.02
CA ARG A 547 -21.22 -9.28 -5.67
C ARG A 547 -21.40 -9.40 -7.17
N PHE A 548 -21.18 -8.29 -7.87
CA PHE A 548 -21.04 -8.30 -9.32
C PHE A 548 -19.63 -8.73 -9.68
N VAL A 549 -19.51 -9.86 -10.39
CA VAL A 549 -18.25 -10.44 -10.84
C VAL A 549 -18.09 -10.11 -12.33
N PRO A 550 -17.29 -9.07 -12.69
CA PRO A 550 -17.16 -8.66 -14.07
C PRO A 550 -16.28 -9.63 -14.87
N MET A 551 -16.70 -9.90 -16.09
CA MET A 551 -15.95 -10.66 -17.10
C MET A 551 -15.39 -9.75 -18.18
N ARG A 552 -16.06 -8.62 -18.40
CA ARG A 552 -15.63 -7.56 -19.30
C ARG A 552 -15.86 -6.23 -18.61
N MET A 553 -14.87 -5.35 -18.67
CA MET A 553 -14.97 -3.98 -18.18
C MET A 553 -14.52 -3.03 -19.27
N GLU A 554 -15.15 -1.88 -19.35
CA GLU A 554 -14.74 -0.80 -20.21
C GLU A 554 -14.89 0.55 -19.51
N VAL A 555 -14.03 1.48 -19.87
CA VAL A 555 -14.13 2.88 -19.46
C VAL A 555 -14.03 3.78 -20.68
N LEU A 556 -15.00 4.67 -20.83
CA LEU A 556 -14.93 5.82 -21.70
C LEU A 556 -14.45 7.00 -20.88
N MET A 557 -13.24 7.47 -21.14
CA MET A 557 -12.64 8.63 -20.48
C MET A 557 -12.77 9.87 -21.36
N GLY A 558 -13.37 10.89 -20.79
CA GLY A 558 -13.57 12.19 -21.43
C GLY A 558 -14.78 12.26 -22.35
N GLY A 559 -15.33 13.46 -22.49
CA GLY A 559 -16.37 13.80 -23.47
C GLY A 559 -15.81 14.20 -24.84
N PRO A 560 -16.69 14.58 -25.80
CA PRO A 560 -16.29 15.03 -27.13
C PRO A 560 -15.31 16.22 -27.13
N SER A 561 -15.34 17.05 -26.08
CA SER A 561 -14.50 18.25 -25.94
C SER A 561 -13.22 18.03 -25.13
N SER A 562 -12.91 16.81 -24.69
CA SER A 562 -11.66 16.53 -23.99
C SER A 562 -10.46 16.75 -24.94
N PRO A 563 -9.31 17.22 -24.43
CA PRO A 563 -8.08 17.30 -25.21
C PRO A 563 -7.69 15.92 -25.78
N GLY A 564 -7.68 15.80 -27.11
CA GLY A 564 -7.42 14.54 -27.81
C GLY A 564 -8.65 13.63 -27.98
N GLY A 565 -9.84 14.12 -27.66
CA GLY A 565 -11.11 13.41 -27.80
C GLY A 565 -11.35 12.33 -26.73
N PRO A 566 -12.55 11.72 -26.74
CA PRO A 566 -12.88 10.64 -25.83
C PRO A 566 -12.03 9.40 -26.13
N ARG A 567 -11.57 8.71 -25.09
CA ARG A 567 -10.79 7.47 -25.21
C ARG A 567 -11.52 6.33 -24.53
N ARG A 568 -11.62 5.18 -25.20
CA ARG A 568 -12.32 4.02 -24.65
C ARG A 568 -11.36 2.85 -24.50
N TYR A 569 -11.29 2.31 -23.30
CA TYR A 569 -10.45 1.16 -22.97
C TYR A 569 -11.32 -0.01 -22.56
N GLU A 570 -10.88 -1.21 -22.91
CA GLU A 570 -11.58 -2.46 -22.63
C GLU A 570 -10.61 -3.50 -22.05
N TRP A 571 -11.11 -4.24 -21.05
CA TRP A 571 -10.51 -5.42 -20.48
C TRP A 571 -11.49 -6.58 -20.56
N THR A 572 -10.98 -7.77 -20.84
CA THR A 572 -11.75 -9.01 -20.86
C THR A 572 -11.01 -10.08 -20.06
N ARG A 573 -11.73 -10.93 -19.32
CA ARG A 573 -11.16 -12.14 -18.71
C ARG A 573 -11.22 -13.29 -19.70
N GLU A 574 -10.08 -13.91 -19.96
CA GLU A 574 -9.98 -15.11 -20.79
C GLU A 574 -9.90 -16.38 -19.92
N TRP A 575 -10.20 -17.54 -20.51
CA TRP A 575 -10.25 -18.83 -19.79
C TRP A 575 -8.95 -19.18 -19.04
N LYS A 576 -7.76 -18.92 -19.63
CA LYS A 576 -6.47 -19.33 -19.04
C LYS A 576 -5.81 -18.27 -18.16
N GLU A 577 -6.15 -17.00 -18.38
CA GLU A 577 -5.40 -15.87 -17.85
C GLU A 577 -6.28 -15.02 -16.91
N ASN A 578 -5.64 -14.11 -16.18
CA ASN A 578 -6.36 -13.04 -15.48
C ASN A 578 -6.96 -12.07 -16.53
N TRP A 579 -7.24 -10.83 -16.15
CA TRP A 579 -7.61 -9.80 -17.11
C TRP A 579 -6.60 -9.69 -18.26
N SER A 580 -7.12 -9.51 -19.48
CA SER A 580 -6.35 -9.08 -20.63
C SER A 580 -5.69 -7.74 -20.35
N SER A 581 -4.63 -7.43 -21.09
CA SER A 581 -4.13 -6.07 -21.21
C SER A 581 -5.24 -5.12 -21.69
N ALA A 582 -5.17 -3.85 -21.29
CA ALA A 582 -6.10 -2.81 -21.65
C ALA A 582 -6.01 -2.55 -23.16
N ARG A 583 -7.13 -2.70 -23.87
CA ARG A 583 -7.19 -2.43 -25.30
C ARG A 583 -7.88 -1.10 -25.56
N LEU A 584 -7.22 -0.20 -26.30
CA LEU A 584 -7.85 1.01 -26.83
C LEU A 584 -8.81 0.62 -27.96
N ILE A 585 -10.09 0.93 -27.80
CA ILE A 585 -11.14 0.65 -28.79
C ILE A 585 -11.79 1.96 -29.27
N SER A 586 -12.45 1.93 -30.43
CA SER A 586 -13.13 3.11 -30.96
C SER A 586 -14.27 3.55 -30.01
N PRO A 587 -14.34 4.84 -29.61
CA PRO A 587 -15.36 5.33 -28.67
C PRO A 587 -16.79 5.04 -29.13
N PHE A 588 -17.03 5.15 -30.44
CA PHE A 588 -18.34 5.03 -31.09
C PHE A 588 -18.43 3.83 -32.01
N ARG A 589 -17.62 2.78 -31.80
CA ARG A 589 -17.77 1.56 -32.59
C ARG A 589 -19.22 1.09 -32.43
N GLY A 590 -19.99 1.14 -33.51
CA GLY A 590 -21.27 0.43 -33.58
C GLY A 590 -20.99 -1.01 -33.17
N ALA A 591 -21.93 -1.64 -32.48
CA ALA A 591 -21.87 -3.05 -32.11
C ALA A 591 -21.85 -3.90 -33.40
N ASN A 592 -20.78 -3.83 -34.19
CA ASN A 592 -20.47 -4.85 -35.16
C ASN A 592 -20.41 -6.12 -34.34
N LEU A 593 -21.21 -7.09 -34.78
CA LEU A 593 -21.35 -8.47 -34.35
C LEU A 593 -19.99 -9.20 -34.26
N ILE A 594 -19.02 -8.66 -33.53
CA ILE A 594 -17.87 -9.38 -33.01
C ILE A 594 -18.53 -10.39 -32.09
N THR A 595 -18.69 -11.58 -32.65
CA THR A 595 -19.11 -12.84 -32.04
C THR A 595 -19.83 -12.62 -30.74
N GLN A 596 -21.16 -12.79 -30.74
CA GLN A 596 -21.88 -13.19 -29.54
C GLN A 596 -21.15 -14.40 -28.94
N GLN A 597 -20.07 -14.17 -28.18
CA GLN A 597 -19.68 -15.01 -27.09
C GLN A 597 -20.86 -14.83 -26.15
N ARG A 598 -21.92 -15.59 -26.44
CA ARG A 598 -23.04 -15.72 -25.54
C ARG A 598 -22.39 -16.13 -24.25
N PHE A 599 -22.48 -15.28 -23.23
CA PHE A 599 -22.17 -15.70 -21.89
C PHE A 599 -22.89 -17.03 -21.69
N PRO A 600 -22.20 -18.07 -21.22
CA PRO A 600 -22.86 -19.35 -21.03
C PRO A 600 -24.07 -19.09 -20.14
N ALA A 601 -25.24 -19.55 -20.60
CA ALA A 601 -26.50 -19.34 -19.89
C ALA A 601 -26.47 -19.93 -18.47
N ILE A 602 -25.54 -20.87 -18.24
CA ILE A 602 -25.38 -21.61 -16.99
C ILE A 602 -23.93 -21.49 -16.54
N LEU A 603 -23.74 -21.02 -15.30
CA LEU A 603 -22.43 -20.97 -14.68
C LEU A 603 -22.05 -22.35 -14.13
N LYS A 604 -20.81 -22.79 -14.41
CA LYS A 604 -20.28 -24.02 -13.85
C LYS A 604 -20.29 -23.98 -12.31
N PRO A 605 -20.69 -25.06 -11.63
CA PRO A 605 -20.60 -25.13 -10.18
C PRO A 605 -19.14 -25.26 -9.72
N ILE A 606 -18.87 -24.85 -8.49
CA ILE A 606 -17.54 -24.91 -7.87
C ILE A 606 -17.37 -26.23 -7.10
N THR A 607 -16.18 -26.82 -7.18
CA THR A 607 -15.68 -27.86 -6.28
C THR A 607 -14.48 -27.31 -5.53
N VAL A 608 -14.54 -27.29 -4.21
CA VAL A 608 -13.38 -26.99 -3.36
C VAL A 608 -12.85 -28.29 -2.76
N GLY A 609 -11.70 -28.75 -3.22
CA GLY A 609 -10.99 -29.89 -2.64
C GLY A 609 -10.06 -29.44 -1.52
N ILE A 610 -10.26 -29.93 -0.30
CA ILE A 610 -9.46 -29.58 0.87
C ILE A 610 -8.49 -30.72 1.19
N SER A 611 -7.20 -30.46 1.18
CA SER A 611 -6.16 -31.43 1.53
C SER A 611 -5.31 -30.95 2.70
N GLY A 612 -4.47 -31.83 3.23
CA GLY A 612 -3.65 -31.57 4.40
C GLY A 612 -3.46 -32.81 5.25
N THR A 613 -2.52 -32.76 6.18
CA THR A 613 -2.21 -33.87 7.09
C THR A 613 -3.41 -34.21 7.99
N HIS A 614 -3.31 -35.33 8.71
CA HIS A 614 -4.27 -35.66 9.75
C HIS A 614 -4.30 -34.53 10.80
N CYS A 615 -5.47 -34.20 11.35
CA CYS A 615 -5.66 -33.06 12.26
C CYS A 615 -5.41 -31.65 11.69
N ALA A 616 -5.19 -31.50 10.38
CA ALA A 616 -5.11 -30.18 9.74
C ALA A 616 -6.42 -29.36 9.78
N GLY A 617 -7.52 -29.92 10.32
CA GLY A 617 -8.81 -29.24 10.44
C GLY A 617 -9.71 -29.38 9.22
N LYS A 618 -9.34 -30.23 8.25
CA LYS A 618 -10.06 -30.42 6.97
C LYS A 618 -11.57 -30.60 7.13
N ALA A 619 -12.02 -31.59 7.92
CA ALA A 619 -13.44 -31.83 8.16
C ALA A 619 -14.18 -30.64 8.80
N THR A 620 -13.56 -29.99 9.78
CA THR A 620 -14.18 -28.85 10.49
C THR A 620 -14.30 -27.64 9.57
N ILE A 621 -13.20 -27.27 8.92
CA ILE A 621 -13.14 -26.14 7.99
C ILE A 621 -14.05 -26.41 6.77
N GLY A 622 -14.04 -27.63 6.24
CA GLY A 622 -14.87 -28.01 5.11
C GLY A 622 -16.37 -27.89 5.37
N ARG A 623 -16.85 -28.31 6.55
CA ARG A 623 -18.25 -28.11 6.96
C ARG A 623 -18.60 -26.63 7.11
N LEU A 624 -17.73 -25.86 7.77
CA LEU A 624 -17.96 -24.42 7.94
C LEU A 624 -17.98 -23.69 6.59
N ILE A 625 -17.10 -24.04 5.65
CA ILE A 625 -17.11 -23.48 4.30
C ILE A 625 -18.39 -23.88 3.56
N ALA A 626 -18.84 -25.13 3.67
CA ALA A 626 -20.09 -25.58 3.06
C ALA A 626 -21.26 -24.74 3.56
N GLU A 627 -21.42 -24.60 4.88
CA GLU A 627 -22.44 -23.75 5.52
C GLU A 627 -22.37 -22.29 5.06
N LEU A 628 -21.15 -21.76 4.86
CA LEU A 628 -20.94 -20.38 4.41
C LEU A 628 -21.36 -20.13 2.97
N PHE A 629 -21.05 -21.04 2.03
CA PHE A 629 -21.31 -20.83 0.61
C PHE A 629 -22.75 -21.05 0.20
N ASP A 630 -23.39 -22.04 0.81
CA ASP A 630 -24.78 -22.35 0.58
C ASP A 630 -25.21 -23.37 1.64
N PRO A 631 -26.30 -23.14 2.39
CA PRO A 631 -26.86 -24.16 3.29
C PRO A 631 -27.06 -25.53 2.59
N TRP A 632 -27.17 -25.54 1.27
CA TRP A 632 -27.37 -26.74 0.45
C TRP A 632 -26.10 -27.32 -0.17
N SER A 633 -24.94 -26.67 -0.05
CA SER A 633 -23.68 -27.23 -0.56
C SER A 633 -23.31 -28.48 0.27
N PRO A 634 -23.27 -29.68 -0.32
CA PRO A 634 -22.83 -30.85 0.41
C PRO A 634 -21.35 -30.72 0.81
N PHE A 635 -21.07 -31.16 2.04
CA PHE A 635 -19.71 -31.45 2.48
C PHE A 635 -19.47 -32.97 2.37
N ASP A 636 -18.61 -33.35 1.42
CA ASP A 636 -18.21 -34.72 1.19
C ASP A 636 -17.03 -35.09 2.09
N MET A 637 -17.29 -35.93 3.10
CA MET A 637 -16.24 -36.44 4.00
C MET A 637 -15.26 -37.37 3.26
N GLU A 638 -14.07 -37.54 3.84
CA GLU A 638 -13.01 -38.41 3.32
C GLU A 638 -13.51 -39.85 3.02
N LEU A 639 -13.41 -40.28 1.75
CA LEU A 639 -13.81 -41.64 1.35
C LEU A 639 -13.00 -42.74 2.04
N GLY A 640 -11.72 -42.48 2.29
CA GLY A 640 -10.86 -43.39 3.03
C GLY A 640 -11.40 -43.72 4.42
N GLU A 641 -12.06 -42.77 5.11
CA GLU A 641 -12.70 -43.00 6.40
C GLU A 641 -14.04 -43.74 6.26
N ILE A 642 -14.84 -43.39 5.24
CA ILE A 642 -16.16 -43.99 4.99
C ILE A 642 -16.06 -45.45 4.55
N LEU A 643 -15.12 -45.76 3.67
CA LEU A 643 -14.99 -47.09 3.07
C LEU A 643 -14.26 -48.09 3.98
N ARG A 644 -13.58 -47.60 5.03
CA ARG A 644 -12.77 -48.42 5.92
C ARG A 644 -13.67 -49.14 6.93
N ASN A 645 -13.36 -50.40 7.23
CA ASN A 645 -14.00 -51.08 8.34
C ASN A 645 -13.40 -50.58 9.66
N GLN A 646 -14.12 -49.71 10.36
CA GLN A 646 -13.66 -49.09 11.61
C GLN A 646 -13.52 -50.09 12.76
N GLU A 647 -14.14 -51.28 12.67
CA GLU A 647 -14.11 -52.29 13.74
C GLU A 647 -12.80 -53.11 13.75
N VAL A 648 -12.01 -53.07 12.67
CA VAL A 648 -10.86 -53.98 12.46
C VAL A 648 -9.55 -53.20 12.23
N LEU A 649 -9.38 -52.04 12.86
CA LEU A 649 -8.17 -51.22 12.69
C LEU A 649 -7.02 -51.77 13.53
N ALA A 650 -6.00 -52.31 12.86
CA ALA A 650 -4.72 -52.62 13.51
C ALA A 650 -3.93 -51.33 13.82
N ASP A 651 -3.08 -51.39 14.85
CA ASP A 651 -2.11 -50.31 15.13
C ASP A 651 -1.19 -50.09 13.92
N SER A 652 -1.01 -48.84 13.53
CA SER A 652 -0.32 -48.44 12.29
C SER A 652 -0.93 -49.02 11.01
N GLY A 653 -2.17 -49.55 11.07
CA GLY A 653 -2.86 -50.19 9.94
C GLY A 653 -3.13 -49.26 8.76
N HIS A 654 -3.06 -47.94 8.96
CA HIS A 654 -3.15 -46.95 7.89
C HIS A 654 -2.06 -47.09 6.82
N ARG A 655 -0.92 -47.72 7.17
CA ARG A 655 0.14 -48.11 6.23
C ARG A 655 -0.28 -49.24 5.28
N MET A 656 -1.31 -50.00 5.65
CA MET A 656 -1.84 -51.15 4.91
C MET A 656 -3.13 -50.80 4.14
N GLY A 657 -3.54 -49.53 4.07
CA GLY A 657 -4.68 -49.08 3.26
C GLY A 657 -6.02 -49.16 4.00
N ASP A 658 -6.63 -50.35 4.03
CA ASP A 658 -7.94 -50.58 4.66
C ASP A 658 -7.88 -50.75 6.18
N GLY A 659 -6.68 -50.75 6.77
CA GLY A 659 -6.47 -50.88 8.21
C GLY A 659 -6.53 -52.30 8.75
N SER A 660 -6.89 -53.31 7.94
CA SER A 660 -7.14 -54.68 8.42
C SER A 660 -5.87 -55.52 8.59
N GLY A 661 -4.76 -55.10 7.98
CA GLY A 661 -3.50 -55.86 7.94
C GLY A 661 -3.49 -57.00 6.92
N ASP A 662 -4.58 -57.20 6.17
CA ASP A 662 -4.71 -58.27 5.19
C ASP A 662 -4.05 -57.94 3.84
N SER A 663 -3.58 -58.97 3.15
CA SER A 663 -2.87 -58.91 1.87
C SER A 663 -3.72 -58.39 0.70
N ASN A 664 -5.05 -58.40 0.83
CA ASN A 664 -5.98 -57.78 -0.13
C ASN A 664 -5.91 -56.23 -0.18
N ALA A 665 -5.07 -55.62 0.66
CA ALA A 665 -4.67 -54.22 0.63
C ALA A 665 -4.11 -53.71 -0.71
N SER A 666 -3.77 -54.60 -1.66
CA SER A 666 -3.23 -54.22 -2.97
C SER A 666 -4.22 -53.43 -3.85
N LEU A 667 -5.53 -53.61 -3.66
CA LEU A 667 -6.57 -52.94 -4.45
C LEU A 667 -7.26 -51.77 -3.74
N TRP A 668 -6.83 -51.43 -2.52
CA TRP A 668 -7.47 -50.38 -1.72
C TRP A 668 -7.43 -49.01 -2.42
N ASP A 669 -6.27 -48.64 -2.96
CA ASP A 669 -6.06 -47.36 -3.65
C ASP A 669 -6.90 -47.24 -4.92
N ASP A 670 -7.11 -48.35 -5.61
CA ASP A 670 -7.98 -48.42 -6.79
C ASP A 670 -9.44 -48.28 -6.40
N ARG A 671 -9.87 -48.94 -5.31
CA ARG A 671 -11.24 -48.85 -4.79
C ARG A 671 -11.57 -47.42 -4.35
N VAL A 672 -10.71 -46.77 -3.57
CA VAL A 672 -10.92 -45.38 -3.11
C VAL A 672 -10.95 -44.43 -4.31
N HIS A 673 -10.02 -44.58 -5.25
CA HIS A 673 -10.00 -43.75 -6.45
C HIS A 673 -11.27 -43.91 -7.29
N GLN A 674 -11.71 -45.13 -7.56
CA GLN A 674 -12.93 -45.38 -8.34
C GLN A 674 -14.18 -44.83 -7.64
N ALA A 675 -14.25 -44.96 -6.31
CA ALA A 675 -15.34 -44.40 -5.54
C ALA A 675 -15.36 -42.85 -5.61
N GLU A 676 -14.20 -42.20 -5.61
CA GLU A 676 -14.11 -40.74 -5.76
C GLU A 676 -14.52 -40.30 -7.17
N VAL A 677 -14.09 -41.01 -8.21
CA VAL A 677 -14.53 -40.76 -9.60
C VAL A 677 -16.05 -40.92 -9.73
N ASN A 678 -16.65 -41.93 -9.10
CA ASN A 678 -18.09 -42.11 -9.12
C ASN A 678 -18.83 -40.97 -8.39
N ARG A 679 -18.27 -40.49 -7.26
CA ARG A 679 -18.79 -39.33 -6.52
C ARG A 679 -18.71 -38.05 -7.34
N ASP A 680 -17.65 -37.88 -8.15
CA ASP A 680 -17.51 -36.78 -9.09
C ASP A 680 -18.63 -36.75 -10.14
N VAL A 681 -18.91 -37.90 -10.75
CA VAL A 681 -20.00 -38.04 -11.72
C VAL A 681 -21.35 -37.68 -11.09
N GLN A 682 -21.67 -38.25 -9.91
CA GLN A 682 -22.93 -37.97 -9.21
C GLN A 682 -23.08 -36.49 -8.86
N CYS A 683 -22.01 -35.82 -8.45
CA CYS A 683 -22.09 -34.41 -8.11
C CYS A 683 -22.28 -33.52 -9.35
N THR A 684 -21.68 -33.90 -10.49
CA THR A 684 -21.92 -33.21 -11.78
C THR A 684 -23.38 -33.30 -12.19
N GLU A 685 -24.02 -34.46 -12.02
CA GLU A 685 -25.46 -34.65 -12.32
C GLU A 685 -26.36 -33.72 -11.47
N ASN A 686 -25.97 -33.43 -10.23
CA ASN A 686 -26.74 -32.57 -9.33
C ASN A 686 -26.57 -31.05 -9.60
N GLY A 687 -25.54 -30.63 -10.33
CA GLY A 687 -25.28 -29.21 -10.66
C GLY A 687 -24.96 -28.28 -9.47
N GLN A 688 -24.91 -28.78 -8.24
CA GLN A 688 -24.68 -27.98 -7.02
C GLN A 688 -23.21 -27.78 -6.74
N ASN A 689 -22.81 -26.65 -6.12
CA ASN A 689 -21.47 -26.45 -5.56
C ASN A 689 -21.15 -27.55 -4.52
N ARG A 690 -19.87 -27.88 -4.30
CA ARG A 690 -19.49 -28.89 -3.29
C ARG A 690 -18.16 -28.58 -2.63
N ILE A 691 -18.01 -29.04 -1.39
CA ILE A 691 -16.76 -29.02 -0.64
C ILE A 691 -16.37 -30.47 -0.33
N VAL A 692 -15.15 -30.89 -0.70
CA VAL A 692 -14.71 -32.28 -0.55
C VAL A 692 -13.45 -32.35 0.29
N GLU A 693 -13.46 -33.21 1.32
CA GLU A 693 -12.29 -33.50 2.13
C GLU A 693 -11.38 -34.55 1.47
N THR A 694 -10.08 -34.29 1.53
CA THR A 694 -8.98 -35.11 0.99
C THR A 694 -8.99 -35.14 -0.55
N TRP A 695 -10.12 -35.48 -1.18
CA TRP A 695 -10.35 -35.60 -2.64
C TRP A 695 -9.20 -36.33 -3.37
N HIS A 696 -9.11 -36.22 -4.70
CA HIS A 696 -8.08 -36.91 -5.49
C HIS A 696 -6.65 -36.62 -5.03
N ILE A 697 -6.34 -35.38 -4.66
CA ILE A 697 -4.99 -34.97 -4.25
C ILE A 697 -4.56 -35.61 -2.93
N GLY A 698 -5.43 -35.65 -1.94
CA GLY A 698 -5.14 -36.27 -0.65
C GLY A 698 -5.18 -37.79 -0.72
N ASN A 699 -6.07 -38.36 -1.54
CA ASN A 699 -6.10 -39.79 -1.81
C ASN A 699 -4.81 -40.24 -2.52
N LEU A 700 -4.29 -39.44 -3.45
CA LEU A 700 -2.98 -39.65 -4.09
C LEU A 700 -1.85 -39.63 -3.05
N ALA A 701 -1.82 -38.64 -2.15
CA ALA A 701 -0.78 -38.55 -1.12
C ALA A 701 -0.73 -39.81 -0.22
N TRP A 702 -1.90 -40.32 0.18
CA TRP A 702 -2.01 -41.59 0.91
C TRP A 702 -1.54 -42.80 0.09
N ALA A 703 -1.91 -42.87 -1.19
CA ALA A 703 -1.47 -43.94 -2.08
C ALA A 703 0.05 -43.91 -2.31
N MET A 704 0.65 -42.72 -2.42
CA MET A 704 2.10 -42.53 -2.56
C MET A 704 2.86 -42.99 -1.33
N LEU A 705 2.39 -42.67 -0.12
CA LEU A 705 2.96 -43.18 1.13
C LEU A 705 3.00 -44.73 1.14
N ARG A 706 1.89 -45.38 0.73
CA ARG A 706 1.81 -46.84 0.65
C ARG A 706 2.70 -47.42 -0.44
N ALA A 707 2.76 -46.76 -1.60
CA ALA A 707 3.64 -47.14 -2.70
C ALA A 707 5.11 -47.09 -2.26
N GLU A 708 5.52 -46.08 -1.49
CA GLU A 708 6.88 -45.98 -0.93
C GLU A 708 7.17 -47.12 0.06
N ASN A 709 6.25 -47.39 0.97
CA ASN A 709 6.39 -48.49 1.94
C ASN A 709 6.53 -49.85 1.25
N LYS A 710 5.87 -50.03 0.10
CA LYS A 710 5.98 -51.24 -0.74
C LYS A 710 7.17 -51.21 -1.71
N LYS A 711 7.99 -50.14 -1.69
CA LYS A 711 9.10 -49.90 -2.63
C LYS A 711 8.65 -50.00 -4.09
N ALA A 712 7.47 -49.46 -4.39
CA ALA A 712 6.91 -49.44 -5.74
C ALA A 712 7.84 -48.71 -6.70
N SER A 713 7.82 -49.12 -7.97
CA SER A 713 8.66 -48.50 -9.00
C SER A 713 8.23 -47.05 -9.25
N GLN A 714 9.14 -46.24 -9.80
CA GLN A 714 8.79 -44.87 -10.21
C GLN A 714 7.67 -44.86 -11.27
N GLU A 715 7.59 -45.90 -12.11
CA GLU A 715 6.52 -46.06 -13.09
C GLU A 715 5.15 -46.20 -12.41
N ASP A 716 5.07 -46.99 -11.34
CA ASP A 716 3.82 -47.17 -10.58
C ASP A 716 3.40 -45.87 -9.88
N LYS A 717 4.35 -45.14 -9.31
CA LYS A 717 4.12 -43.80 -8.73
C LYS A 717 3.59 -42.83 -9.80
N ASN A 718 4.20 -42.82 -10.98
CA ASN A 718 3.75 -41.99 -12.10
C ASN A 718 2.34 -42.38 -12.59
N LYS A 719 1.97 -43.67 -12.56
CA LYS A 719 0.59 -44.11 -12.86
C LYS A 719 -0.42 -43.56 -11.87
N LEU A 720 -0.10 -43.53 -10.57
CA LEU A 720 -0.96 -42.93 -9.55
C LEU A 720 -1.17 -41.43 -9.79
N ILE A 721 -0.09 -40.70 -10.08
CA ILE A 721 -0.15 -39.26 -10.39
C ILE A 721 -0.99 -39.01 -11.65
N ALA A 722 -0.72 -39.74 -12.74
CA ALA A 722 -1.43 -39.60 -14.00
C ALA A 722 -2.93 -39.87 -13.84
N ARG A 723 -3.28 -40.88 -13.04
CA ARG A 723 -4.67 -41.23 -12.73
C ARG A 723 -5.40 -40.09 -11.99
N ALA A 724 -4.79 -39.53 -10.95
CA ALA A 724 -5.37 -38.39 -10.22
C ALA A 724 -5.53 -37.15 -11.13
N LYS A 725 -4.51 -36.84 -11.95
CA LYS A 725 -4.59 -35.75 -12.94
C LYS A 725 -5.72 -35.95 -13.93
N ASN A 726 -5.90 -37.17 -14.45
CA ASN A 726 -6.96 -37.47 -15.40
C ASN A 726 -8.36 -37.30 -14.78
N ALA A 727 -8.56 -37.75 -13.55
CA ALA A 727 -9.84 -37.57 -12.85
C ALA A 727 -10.15 -36.08 -12.60
N ILE A 728 -9.17 -35.31 -12.12
CA ILE A 728 -9.34 -33.86 -11.92
C ILE A 728 -9.63 -33.15 -13.25
N ARG A 729 -8.88 -33.47 -14.31
CA ARG A 729 -9.09 -32.91 -15.65
C ARG A 729 -10.50 -33.21 -16.17
N GLN A 730 -10.97 -34.45 -15.97
CA GLN A 730 -12.33 -34.83 -16.34
C GLN A 730 -13.38 -34.02 -15.57
N HIS A 731 -13.19 -33.86 -14.25
CA HIS A 731 -14.10 -33.08 -13.40
C HIS A 731 -14.13 -31.58 -13.77
N MET A 732 -12.99 -31.04 -14.20
CA MET A 732 -12.86 -29.66 -14.67
C MET A 732 -13.62 -29.35 -15.96
N ASN A 733 -14.02 -30.38 -16.73
CA ASN A 733 -14.81 -30.16 -17.93
C ASN A 733 -16.18 -29.56 -17.59
N ASP A 734 -16.77 -29.96 -16.46
CA ASP A 734 -18.12 -29.53 -16.07
C ASP A 734 -18.10 -28.51 -14.93
N ARG A 735 -16.96 -28.35 -14.24
CA ARG A 735 -16.89 -27.64 -12.95
C ARG A 735 -15.65 -26.80 -12.78
N VAL A 736 -15.75 -25.77 -11.95
CA VAL A 736 -14.58 -25.03 -11.47
C VAL A 736 -13.96 -25.78 -10.31
N VAL A 737 -12.71 -26.20 -10.44
CA VAL A 737 -11.99 -26.90 -9.38
C VAL A 737 -11.04 -25.94 -8.68
N LEU A 738 -11.13 -25.87 -7.36
CA LEU A 738 -10.27 -25.10 -6.48
C LEU A 738 -9.64 -26.04 -5.45
N LEU A 739 -8.34 -25.91 -5.20
CA LEU A 739 -7.65 -26.73 -4.21
C LEU A 739 -7.20 -25.86 -3.05
N VAL A 740 -7.51 -26.31 -1.83
CA VAL A 740 -7.08 -25.68 -0.57
C VAL A 740 -6.25 -26.69 0.19
N HIS A 741 -5.03 -26.33 0.54
CA HIS A 741 -4.13 -27.17 1.31
C HIS A 741 -3.89 -26.55 2.68
N LEU A 742 -4.27 -27.27 3.73
CA LEU A 742 -4.10 -26.87 5.11
C LEU A 742 -2.79 -27.43 5.64
N THR A 743 -1.84 -26.56 5.96
CA THR A 743 -0.53 -26.94 6.49
C THR A 743 -0.54 -26.83 8.01
N ILE A 744 0.05 -27.81 8.68
CA ILE A 744 0.32 -27.81 10.13
C ILE A 744 1.62 -28.56 10.40
N SER A 745 2.32 -28.21 11.49
CA SER A 745 3.54 -28.93 11.85
C SER A 745 3.24 -30.34 12.39
N PRO A 746 4.23 -31.26 12.37
CA PRO A 746 4.12 -32.54 13.07
C PRO A 746 3.77 -32.35 14.55
N GLY A 747 4.37 -31.35 15.21
CA GLY A 747 4.12 -31.04 16.62
C GLY A 747 2.67 -30.63 16.89
N ASP A 748 2.09 -29.81 16.01
CA ASP A 748 0.67 -29.42 16.11
C ASP A 748 -0.26 -30.63 15.91
N THR A 749 0.11 -31.52 14.98
CA THR A 749 -0.62 -32.77 14.74
C THR A 749 -0.68 -33.61 16.02
N VAL A 750 0.49 -33.87 16.63
CA VAL A 750 0.59 -34.62 17.90
C VAL A 750 -0.20 -33.92 19.00
N ARG A 751 -0.07 -32.58 19.12
CA ARG A 751 -0.81 -31.78 20.11
C ARG A 751 -2.33 -31.95 19.96
N ARG A 752 -2.86 -31.82 18.74
CA ARG A 752 -4.30 -31.96 18.45
C ARG A 752 -4.80 -33.38 18.70
N ARG A 753 -4.02 -34.39 18.31
CA ARG A 753 -4.32 -35.81 18.58
C ARG A 753 -4.38 -36.09 20.08
N ARG A 754 -3.42 -35.59 20.87
CA ARG A 754 -3.40 -35.74 22.34
C ARG A 754 -4.67 -35.23 23.02
N LYS A 755 -5.27 -34.15 22.50
CA LYS A 755 -6.49 -33.53 23.04
C LYS A 755 -7.80 -34.25 22.66
N ASN A 756 -7.80 -35.14 21.66
CA ASN A 756 -9.03 -35.72 21.13
C ASN A 756 -8.89 -37.23 20.89
N ASP A 757 -9.43 -38.02 21.82
CA ASP A 757 -9.32 -39.48 21.74
C ASP A 757 -10.10 -40.08 20.56
N LYS A 758 -11.16 -39.42 20.07
CA LYS A 758 -11.86 -39.87 18.85
C LYS A 758 -10.93 -39.85 17.63
N ILE A 759 -10.03 -38.88 17.57
CA ILE A 759 -9.04 -38.76 16.49
C ILE A 759 -8.00 -39.88 16.58
N LYS A 760 -7.59 -40.28 17.79
CA LYS A 760 -6.70 -41.43 17.99
C LYS A 760 -7.35 -42.73 17.57
N LEU A 761 -8.62 -42.93 17.92
CA LEU A 761 -9.39 -44.13 17.56
C LEU A 761 -9.60 -44.26 16.04
N ARG A 762 -9.80 -43.16 15.33
CA ARG A 762 -9.96 -43.15 13.85
C ARG A 762 -8.70 -43.54 13.10
N LEU A 763 -7.54 -43.23 13.66
CA LEU A 763 -6.24 -43.50 13.07
C LEU A 763 -5.25 -43.90 14.16
N PRO A 764 -5.24 -45.17 14.59
CA PRO A 764 -4.31 -45.66 15.61
C PRO A 764 -2.86 -45.57 15.12
N MET A 765 -1.97 -45.13 16.00
CA MET A 765 -0.53 -45.01 15.76
C MET A 765 0.21 -45.74 16.87
N GLY A 766 1.22 -46.53 16.51
CA GLY A 766 2.09 -47.20 17.48
C GLY A 766 3.09 -46.23 18.11
N ASP A 767 3.60 -45.29 17.32
CA ASP A 767 4.48 -44.20 17.78
C ASP A 767 3.97 -42.86 17.25
N GLU A 768 3.20 -42.16 18.09
CA GLU A 768 2.53 -40.89 17.71
C GLU A 768 3.49 -39.85 17.13
N GLU A 769 4.68 -39.65 17.70
CA GLU A 769 5.60 -38.60 17.25
C GLU A 769 6.29 -38.98 15.94
N LYS A 770 6.79 -40.22 15.86
CA LYS A 770 7.43 -40.72 14.65
C LYS A 770 6.45 -40.79 13.49
N GLU A 771 5.28 -41.37 13.71
CA GLU A 771 4.28 -41.55 12.65
C GLU A 771 3.67 -40.21 12.20
N CYS A 772 3.44 -39.25 13.10
CA CYS A 772 3.01 -37.91 12.69
C CYS A 772 4.08 -37.19 11.85
N THR A 773 5.36 -37.37 12.18
CA THR A 773 6.48 -36.80 11.42
C THR A 773 6.58 -37.41 10.03
N GLU A 774 6.49 -38.74 9.94
CA GLU A 774 6.45 -39.46 8.66
C GLU A 774 5.23 -39.03 7.83
N LEU A 775 4.04 -38.98 8.41
CA LEU A 775 2.83 -38.53 7.72
C LEU A 775 2.93 -37.10 7.23
N HIS A 776 3.54 -36.20 7.98
CA HIS A 776 3.77 -34.82 7.54
C HIS A 776 4.67 -34.77 6.29
N GLN A 777 5.73 -35.57 6.23
CA GLN A 777 6.60 -35.63 5.06
C GLN A 777 5.82 -36.00 3.77
N TYR A 778 4.88 -36.93 3.84
CA TYR A 778 4.13 -37.36 2.65
C TYR A 778 2.85 -36.56 2.38
N LEU A 779 2.11 -36.23 3.43
CA LEU A 779 0.80 -35.59 3.30
C LEU A 779 0.87 -34.05 3.30
N ASP A 780 2.03 -33.47 3.63
CA ASP A 780 2.30 -32.04 3.50
C ASP A 780 3.34 -31.81 2.40
N VAL A 781 4.61 -32.17 2.63
CA VAL A 781 5.73 -31.80 1.73
C VAL A 781 5.53 -32.33 0.31
N HIS A 782 5.29 -33.63 0.13
CA HIS A 782 5.03 -34.19 -1.21
C HIS A 782 3.69 -33.73 -1.80
N THR A 783 2.68 -33.48 -0.97
CA THR A 783 1.40 -32.94 -1.46
C THR A 783 1.57 -31.55 -2.06
N GLN A 784 2.43 -30.72 -1.48
CA GLN A 784 2.77 -29.41 -2.06
C GLN A 784 3.48 -29.53 -3.41
N GLU A 785 4.32 -30.55 -3.61
CA GLU A 785 4.94 -30.82 -4.92
C GLU A 785 3.88 -31.18 -5.97
N TYR A 786 2.95 -32.08 -5.65
CA TYR A 786 1.85 -32.44 -6.55
C TYR A 786 0.93 -31.26 -6.83
N LEU A 787 0.65 -30.42 -5.83
CA LEU A 787 -0.16 -29.21 -6.01
C LEU A 787 0.50 -28.23 -6.98
N ARG A 788 1.83 -28.02 -6.89
CA ARG A 788 2.56 -27.18 -7.86
C ARG A 788 2.50 -27.75 -9.27
N GLU A 789 2.64 -29.07 -9.39
CA GLU A 789 2.53 -29.79 -10.67
C GLU A 789 1.11 -29.69 -11.25
N PHE A 790 0.07 -29.81 -10.42
CA PHE A 790 -1.32 -29.73 -10.87
C PHE A 790 -1.70 -28.29 -11.22
N GLN A 791 -1.19 -27.31 -10.48
CA GLN A 791 -1.35 -25.90 -10.78
C GLN A 791 -0.73 -25.56 -12.15
N SER A 792 0.48 -26.06 -12.44
CA SER A 792 1.16 -25.78 -13.71
C SER A 792 0.55 -26.52 -14.90
N GLU A 793 0.22 -27.81 -14.75
CA GLU A 793 -0.27 -28.63 -15.87
C GLU A 793 -1.77 -28.52 -16.12
N LEU A 794 -2.58 -28.34 -15.07
CA LEU A 794 -4.03 -28.29 -15.16
C LEU A 794 -4.59 -26.86 -15.04
N ASN A 795 -3.76 -25.87 -14.69
CA ASN A 795 -4.20 -24.49 -14.39
C ASN A 795 -5.29 -24.43 -13.29
N VAL A 796 -5.19 -25.34 -12.31
CA VAL A 796 -6.08 -25.39 -11.14
C VAL A 796 -5.57 -24.39 -10.09
N PRO A 797 -6.40 -23.44 -9.63
CA PRO A 797 -6.03 -22.55 -8.54
C PRO A 797 -5.77 -23.34 -7.25
N VAL A 798 -4.65 -23.05 -6.60
CA VAL A 798 -4.26 -23.64 -5.31
C VAL A 798 -4.11 -22.52 -4.28
N LEU A 799 -4.67 -22.72 -3.09
CA LEU A 799 -4.42 -21.92 -1.90
C LEU A 799 -3.74 -22.80 -0.85
N GLN A 800 -2.63 -22.34 -0.29
CA GLN A 800 -2.02 -22.93 0.90
C GLN A 800 -2.35 -22.04 2.10
N VAL A 801 -2.81 -22.66 3.20
CA VAL A 801 -3.17 -21.93 4.42
C VAL A 801 -2.53 -22.64 5.61
N ASP A 802 -1.75 -21.88 6.38
CA ASP A 802 -1.27 -22.34 7.68
C ASP A 802 -2.44 -22.35 8.66
N ASN A 803 -2.73 -23.53 9.21
CA ASN A 803 -3.76 -23.74 10.20
C ASN A 803 -3.15 -24.30 11.51
N SER A 804 -1.93 -23.90 11.86
CA SER A 804 -1.26 -24.30 13.11
C SER A 804 -1.84 -23.62 14.35
N ASN A 805 -2.39 -22.41 14.18
CA ASN A 805 -3.02 -21.64 15.26
C ASN A 805 -4.48 -22.04 15.47
N ASP A 806 -4.76 -22.76 16.56
CA ASP A 806 -6.10 -23.22 16.93
C ASP A 806 -7.08 -22.06 17.22
N ASP A 807 -6.57 -20.88 17.61
CA ASP A 807 -7.38 -19.74 18.04
C ASP A 807 -7.82 -18.85 16.86
N ASP A 808 -7.31 -19.07 15.65
CA ASP A 808 -7.52 -18.19 14.48
C ASP A 808 -8.31 -18.82 13.33
N MET A 809 -9.27 -19.69 13.66
CA MET A 809 -10.17 -20.33 12.69
C MET A 809 -10.87 -19.31 11.78
N LYS A 810 -11.21 -18.12 12.33
CA LYS A 810 -11.90 -17.06 11.57
C LYS A 810 -11.00 -16.48 10.46
N ALA A 811 -9.71 -16.28 10.69
CA ALA A 811 -8.80 -15.81 9.63
C ALA A 811 -8.56 -16.89 8.57
N THR A 812 -8.44 -18.16 8.97
CA THR A 812 -8.36 -19.30 8.02
C THR A 812 -9.58 -19.33 7.11
N LEU A 813 -10.79 -19.25 7.67
CA LEU A 813 -12.03 -19.21 6.90
C LEU A 813 -12.11 -17.98 6.00
N ARG A 814 -11.75 -16.79 6.51
CA ARG A 814 -11.70 -15.55 5.71
C ARG A 814 -10.81 -15.72 4.48
N THR A 815 -9.60 -16.23 4.68
CA THR A 815 -8.62 -16.45 3.60
C THR A 815 -9.17 -17.39 2.52
N ILE A 816 -9.82 -18.49 2.93
CA ILE A 816 -10.40 -19.45 1.99
C ILE A 816 -11.61 -18.85 1.26
N VAL A 817 -12.50 -18.15 1.97
CA VAL A 817 -13.67 -17.50 1.37
C VAL A 817 -13.24 -16.43 0.36
N GLU A 818 -12.23 -15.61 0.68
CA GLU A 818 -11.65 -14.63 -0.25
C GLU A 818 -11.06 -15.30 -1.49
N PHE A 819 -10.32 -16.40 -1.31
CA PHE A 819 -9.79 -17.18 -2.42
C PHE A 819 -10.88 -17.72 -3.33
N VAL A 820 -11.92 -18.36 -2.79
CA VAL A 820 -13.05 -18.86 -3.59
C VAL A 820 -13.75 -17.73 -4.32
N ASN A 821 -14.01 -16.60 -3.64
CA ASN A 821 -14.62 -15.41 -4.25
C ASN A 821 -13.77 -14.85 -5.41
N ASN A 822 -12.44 -14.81 -5.25
CA ASN A 822 -11.53 -14.38 -6.30
C ASN A 822 -11.52 -15.30 -7.54
N GLN A 823 -12.05 -16.53 -7.43
CA GLN A 823 -12.12 -17.49 -8.53
C GLN A 823 -13.53 -17.65 -9.12
N GLN A 824 -14.55 -16.93 -8.63
CA GLN A 824 -15.93 -17.03 -9.13
C GLN A 824 -16.04 -16.80 -10.64
N TRP A 825 -15.23 -15.90 -11.21
CA TRP A 825 -15.22 -15.62 -12.64
C TRP A 825 -14.93 -16.85 -13.51
N ARG A 826 -14.24 -17.86 -12.98
CA ARG A 826 -13.98 -19.12 -13.69
C ARG A 826 -15.26 -19.90 -13.94
N ARG A 827 -16.41 -19.51 -13.39
CA ARG A 827 -17.66 -20.23 -13.63
C ARG A 827 -18.27 -19.98 -15.03
N THR A 828 -17.84 -18.94 -15.74
CA THR A 828 -18.29 -18.64 -17.12
C THR A 828 -17.48 -19.39 -18.18
N MET A 829 -16.73 -20.38 -17.74
CA MET A 829 -15.90 -21.25 -18.54
C MET A 829 -16.78 -22.08 -19.51
N PRO A 830 -16.50 -22.11 -20.83
CA PRO A 830 -17.27 -22.90 -21.80
C PRO A 830 -17.25 -24.40 -21.53
#